data_AF-A0A4X1VCX2-F1
#
_entry.id   AF-A0A4X1VCX2-F1
#
_cell.length_a   1.000
_cell.length_b   1.000
_cell.length_c   1.000
_cell.angle_alpha   90.00
_cell.angle_beta   90.00
_cell.angle_gamma   90.00
#
_symmetry.space_group_name_H-M   'P 1'
#
loop_
_entity.id
_entity.type
_entity.pdbx_description
1 polymer ?
#
loop_
_entity_poly.entity_id
_entity_poly.type
_entity_poly.pdbx_seq_one_letter_code
_entity_poly.pdbx_strand_id
1 'polypeptide(L)'
;MLSPNDRKLEKLDPFYRSPVSKQKTSAEIISEARNALRTVRTQRPFTPREEQRKLFGPASSRTPESRPPSSFSVHASSFESSDSRPISGTRLSPLELKPKAPASPATEEDPCPSFPKPPVDPVKIRRISSARARLFRAASQGALLPDRTLPPAQSKKRVEPKETVMMGDSVMKRNGLYLAESNAIGQLKLPYDADFSEIKEREMFQGATSMPSHLRSGGDQGRRHLRASSCPNSSGWSRLDTRAASQAELQEKDTEVEVDAFWNTRIVPILHALEKEENIETVCAACTQLHLALEEGNMLGNKFKRRSILLKTLYKLVDVGSDLLSLKLAKIILALKVSGKNLLNVCKLIFKISRSEKNDSLIQNDSILESLLEVLRSEDLQANTEAFLYCLGTIKFISGNPGFLHEMISKGAVEILMNLIKQINENTKKSGTCLPNSGHLLVQVTATLRNLVDSPLARSKFLSISALPQLCTVMGQYMGDKDVCTNIARIFSKLTTYHDCCVALANYSRCYALFLNLINKYQKKQDLIVRIIFILGNLTAKNNLAREQFSKVKGSIPTLLSLFHTFHELDLHSRKPLGEGEERSKAPRRPAQAEDVLIKLTRVLANLAIHPGVGPAIATQPRIVGLLLATLEYKSIDECEELVINTMATINNLSYYQVKNSVIQDKKLYIAELLIKLLVSNNMDGILEAVRVFGNLSQDRDICDFIVQKNVHKFMIALLDAKHQDICFSACGVLLNLTVDKDKRAILKEGGGIQKLVDCLRDVGPTDWQLACLVCKTLWNFSENITNASSCFGDEATNTLLALLSSFLDEELALDGSFDQDLKHYHKLHWETEFKPVAQQLLNRIQSHHTFLEPLPIPSF
;
A
#
# COMPACT_ATOMS: atom_id res chain seq x y z
N MET A 1 19.22 63.43 -6.34
CA MET A 1 20.15 63.59 -7.48
C MET A 1 21.50 63.00 -7.04
N LEU A 2 22.22 62.14 -7.75
CA LEU A 2 22.03 61.45 -9.04
C LEU A 2 22.81 60.11 -8.99
N SER A 3 22.42 59.12 -9.81
CA SER A 3 23.23 57.95 -10.23
C SER A 3 23.99 58.32 -11.55
N PRO A 4 24.91 57.55 -12.19
CA PRO A 4 25.20 56.09 -12.04
C PRO A 4 26.65 55.56 -12.39
N ASN A 5 26.82 54.21 -12.34
CA ASN A 5 27.75 53.34 -13.13
C ASN A 5 29.30 53.45 -12.93
N ASP A 6 30.18 52.44 -13.19
CA ASP A 6 30.05 51.12 -13.84
C ASP A 6 31.16 50.07 -13.44
N ARG A 7 30.90 48.76 -13.67
CA ARG A 7 31.81 47.59 -13.96
C ARG A 7 32.93 47.03 -13.01
N LYS A 8 32.73 45.75 -12.59
CA LYS A 8 33.49 44.48 -12.87
C LYS A 8 35.06 44.44 -12.96
N LEU A 9 35.80 43.35 -12.69
CA LEU A 9 35.60 42.04 -12.00
C LEU A 9 36.92 41.21 -12.09
N GLU A 10 37.43 40.64 -11.00
CA GLU A 10 38.59 39.70 -10.97
C GLU A 10 38.28 38.46 -10.09
N LYS A 11 39.15 37.49 -9.74
CA LYS A 11 40.37 36.92 -10.37
C LYS A 11 40.32 35.37 -10.28
N LEU A 12 41.36 34.67 -10.73
CA LEU A 12 41.76 33.27 -10.41
C LEU A 12 43.26 33.16 -10.71
N ASP A 13 44.01 32.32 -9.99
CA ASP A 13 45.37 31.91 -10.37
C ASP A 13 45.63 30.41 -10.06
N PRO A 14 46.51 29.71 -10.82
CA PRO A 14 46.44 28.26 -10.93
C PRO A 14 47.80 27.51 -10.87
N PHE A 15 47.75 26.25 -11.29
CA PHE A 15 48.71 25.61 -12.21
C PHE A 15 49.86 24.75 -11.64
N TYR A 16 49.57 23.45 -11.48
CA TYR A 16 50.45 22.26 -11.61
C TYR A 16 51.85 22.25 -10.92
N ARG A 17 52.06 21.25 -10.05
CA ARG A 17 53.13 20.20 -10.14
C ARG A 17 53.59 19.69 -8.75
N SER A 18 53.24 18.45 -8.46
CA SER A 18 53.98 17.49 -7.60
C SER A 18 54.78 16.55 -8.56
N PRO A 19 55.79 15.73 -8.17
CA PRO A 19 56.05 15.16 -6.84
C PRO A 19 57.53 14.88 -6.45
N VAL A 20 57.68 14.03 -5.41
CA VAL A 20 58.82 13.16 -5.02
C VAL A 20 59.60 13.56 -3.75
N SER A 21 59.80 12.53 -2.93
CA SER A 21 60.19 12.48 -1.51
C SER A 21 61.56 13.08 -1.12
N LYS A 22 61.61 13.66 0.09
CA LYS A 22 62.78 13.62 0.98
C LYS A 22 62.43 12.86 2.26
N GLN A 23 63.38 12.06 2.75
CA GLN A 23 63.23 11.26 3.97
C GLN A 23 63.20 12.17 5.22
N LYS A 24 62.39 11.80 6.23
CA LYS A 24 62.49 12.39 7.58
C LYS A 24 63.88 12.12 8.16
N THR A 25 64.45 13.09 8.86
CA THR A 25 65.75 12.95 9.54
C THR A 25 65.60 12.18 10.85
N SER A 26 66.68 11.51 11.29
CA SER A 26 66.69 10.74 12.54
C SER A 26 66.34 11.57 13.78
N ALA A 27 66.65 12.88 13.76
CA ALA A 27 66.30 13.81 14.83
C ALA A 27 64.78 14.06 14.94
N GLU A 28 64.08 14.14 13.81
CA GLU A 28 62.62 14.30 13.77
C GLU A 28 61.92 13.04 14.29
N ILE A 29 62.41 11.86 13.90
CA ILE A 29 61.90 10.56 14.38
C ILE A 29 62.11 10.42 15.90
N ILE A 30 63.26 10.83 16.43
CA ILE A 30 63.56 10.80 17.87
C ILE A 30 62.72 11.83 18.65
N SER A 31 62.42 12.99 18.05
CA SER A 31 61.52 13.99 18.65
C SER A 31 60.07 13.48 18.73
N GLU A 32 59.59 12.86 17.66
CA GLU A 32 58.28 12.21 17.55
C GLU A 32 58.14 11.08 18.60
N ALA A 33 59.17 10.24 18.74
CA ALA A 33 59.23 9.18 19.76
C ALA A 33 59.31 9.70 21.21
N ARG A 34 60.01 10.82 21.47
CA ARG A 34 60.10 11.42 22.83
C ARG A 34 58.79 12.07 23.27
N ASN A 35 58.01 12.63 22.35
CA ASN A 35 56.67 13.15 22.67
C ASN A 35 55.66 12.04 22.96
N ALA A 36 55.85 10.83 22.43
CA ALA A 36 54.99 9.67 22.68
C ALA A 36 55.21 8.99 24.06
N LEU A 37 56.26 9.33 24.81
CA LEU A 37 56.74 8.54 25.97
C LEU A 37 56.73 9.27 27.33
N ARG A 38 55.90 10.30 27.53
CA ARG A 38 55.65 10.85 28.88
C ARG A 38 54.45 10.17 29.55
N THR A 39 54.75 9.22 30.44
CA THR A 39 53.77 8.39 31.14
C THR A 39 53.18 9.03 32.42
N VAL A 40 51.85 8.98 32.47
CA VAL A 40 51.00 8.66 33.65
C VAL A 40 51.10 9.54 34.92
N ARG A 41 49.97 10.20 35.22
CA ARG A 41 49.46 10.34 36.61
C ARG A 41 48.33 9.33 36.82
N THR A 42 48.43 8.52 37.86
CA THR A 42 47.45 7.48 38.17
C THR A 42 46.22 8.04 38.91
N GLN A 43 45.04 7.60 38.49
CA GLN A 43 43.90 7.41 39.40
C GLN A 43 43.63 5.91 39.53
N ARG A 44 43.07 5.47 40.68
CA ARG A 44 42.79 4.05 40.94
C ARG A 44 41.88 3.46 39.85
N PRO A 45 42.00 2.17 39.51
CA PRO A 45 41.11 1.54 38.54
C PRO A 45 39.65 1.67 39.01
N PHE A 46 38.79 2.18 38.14
CA PHE A 46 37.36 2.14 38.35
C PHE A 46 36.92 0.68 38.24
N THR A 47 36.54 0.05 39.35
CA THR A 47 35.91 -1.28 39.32
C THR A 47 34.62 -1.17 38.50
N PRO A 48 34.49 -1.85 37.34
CA PRO A 48 33.24 -1.80 36.58
C PRO A 48 32.12 -2.40 37.44
N ARG A 49 30.97 -1.72 37.49
CA ARG A 49 29.74 -2.29 38.07
C ARG A 49 29.35 -3.53 37.26
N GLU A 50 28.64 -4.46 37.90
CA GLU A 50 28.43 -5.83 37.40
C GLU A 50 27.80 -5.92 35.99
N GLU A 51 27.06 -4.89 35.57
CA GLU A 51 26.41 -4.77 34.26
C GLU A 51 27.37 -4.78 33.05
N GLN A 52 28.68 -4.60 33.24
CA GLN A 52 29.67 -4.50 32.14
C GLN A 52 30.57 -5.73 31.95
N ARG A 53 30.35 -6.84 32.65
CA ARG A 53 31.11 -8.10 32.43
C ARG A 53 30.44 -9.06 31.45
N LYS A 54 30.27 -8.66 30.18
CA LYS A 54 29.98 -9.58 29.06
C LYS A 54 30.76 -9.16 27.82
N LEU A 55 31.37 -10.14 27.14
CA LEU A 55 32.25 -9.89 25.97
C LEU A 55 31.50 -9.24 24.79
N PHE A 56 30.17 -9.33 24.79
CA PHE A 56 29.26 -8.69 23.85
C PHE A 56 28.32 -7.76 24.62
N GLY A 57 28.72 -6.50 24.79
CA GLY A 57 27.86 -5.42 25.24
C GLY A 57 26.88 -4.94 24.15
N PRO A 58 26.18 -3.80 24.34
CA PRO A 58 25.15 -3.32 23.40
C PRO A 58 25.67 -2.97 21.99
N ALA A 59 26.99 -2.97 21.76
CA ALA A 59 27.62 -2.92 20.45
C ALA A 59 27.57 -4.27 19.69
N SER A 60 26.40 -4.92 19.67
CA SER A 60 26.09 -5.91 18.64
C SER A 60 26.11 -5.21 17.28
N SER A 61 26.53 -5.90 16.22
CA SER A 61 26.78 -5.37 14.86
C SER A 61 25.54 -4.88 14.09
N ARG A 62 24.44 -4.57 14.78
CA ARG A 62 23.29 -3.87 14.18
C ARG A 62 23.61 -2.40 14.01
N THR A 63 23.59 -1.93 12.77
CA THR A 63 23.45 -0.50 12.49
C THR A 63 22.22 0.04 13.22
N PRO A 64 22.23 1.28 13.76
CA PRO A 64 21.07 1.85 14.47
C PRO A 64 19.77 1.88 13.66
N GLU A 65 19.87 1.77 12.33
CA GLU A 65 18.75 1.74 11.38
C GLU A 65 18.15 0.33 11.21
N SER A 66 18.83 -0.74 11.67
CA SER A 66 18.40 -2.13 11.53
C SER A 66 17.74 -2.68 12.81
N ARG A 67 16.40 -2.69 12.81
CA ARG A 67 15.55 -3.25 13.87
C ARG A 67 15.75 -4.78 14.02
N PRO A 68 15.55 -5.40 15.21
CA PRO A 68 15.73 -6.85 15.36
C PRO A 68 14.84 -7.74 14.47
N PRO A 69 15.29 -9.00 14.23
CA PRO A 69 14.54 -10.05 13.53
C PRO A 69 13.16 -10.37 14.11
N SER A 70 12.92 -10.10 15.40
CA SER A 70 11.62 -10.37 16.05
C SER A 70 10.50 -9.45 15.54
N SER A 71 10.85 -8.32 14.92
CA SER A 71 9.87 -7.39 14.37
C SER A 71 9.55 -7.67 12.90
N PHE A 72 8.26 -7.63 12.57
CA PHE A 72 7.78 -7.82 11.20
C PHE A 72 6.57 -6.93 10.92
N SER A 73 6.34 -6.68 9.63
CA SER A 73 5.11 -6.07 9.14
C SER A 73 4.08 -7.14 8.83
N VAL A 74 2.84 -6.88 9.21
CA VAL A 74 1.69 -7.68 8.81
C VAL A 74 1.27 -7.24 7.40
N HIS A 75 1.30 -8.18 6.46
CA HIS A 75 0.97 -7.95 5.05
C HIS A 75 -0.45 -8.42 4.70
N ALA A 76 -1.00 -7.98 3.56
CA ALA A 76 -2.30 -8.48 3.09
C ALA A 76 -2.27 -9.98 2.77
N SER A 77 -1.20 -10.42 2.11
CA SER A 77 -0.96 -11.83 1.74
C SER A 77 -0.74 -12.76 2.93
N SER A 78 -0.66 -12.26 4.17
CA SER A 78 -0.56 -13.10 5.37
C SER A 78 -1.88 -13.81 5.70
N PHE A 79 -3.02 -13.29 5.22
CA PHE A 79 -4.36 -13.77 5.57
C PHE A 79 -5.37 -13.73 4.42
N GLU A 80 -4.90 -13.63 3.17
CA GLU A 80 -5.80 -13.65 2.00
C GLU A 80 -6.35 -15.07 1.76
N SER A 81 -7.56 -15.32 2.28
CA SER A 81 -8.44 -16.33 1.71
C SER A 81 -8.76 -15.94 0.27
N SER A 82 -8.35 -16.80 -0.68
CA SER A 82 -8.61 -16.60 -2.11
C SER A 82 -10.12 -16.52 -2.36
N ASP A 83 -10.55 -15.45 -3.05
CA ASP A 83 -11.87 -15.25 -3.63
C ASP A 83 -13.10 -15.66 -2.81
N SER A 84 -13.45 -14.86 -1.80
CA SER A 84 -14.71 -15.00 -1.03
C SER A 84 -15.71 -13.84 -1.18
N ARG A 85 -15.65 -13.05 -2.26
CA ARG A 85 -16.70 -12.08 -2.61
C ARG A 85 -16.98 -12.13 -4.12
N PRO A 86 -18.23 -12.39 -4.57
CA PRO A 86 -18.54 -12.38 -5.99
C PRO A 86 -18.31 -10.99 -6.59
N ILE A 87 -18.05 -10.94 -7.89
CA ILE A 87 -18.07 -9.70 -8.67
C ILE A 87 -19.48 -9.12 -8.54
N SER A 88 -19.65 -8.11 -7.69
CA SER A 88 -20.89 -7.35 -7.56
C SER A 88 -21.07 -6.49 -8.81
N GLY A 89 -21.58 -7.16 -9.84
CA GLY A 89 -21.73 -6.72 -11.22
C GLY A 89 -22.71 -7.58 -12.02
N THR A 90 -23.21 -8.70 -11.45
CA THR A 90 -24.33 -9.50 -12.00
C THR A 90 -25.43 -8.57 -12.50
N ARG A 91 -25.71 -8.59 -13.80
CA ARG A 91 -26.79 -7.77 -14.35
C ARG A 91 -28.09 -8.43 -13.96
N LEU A 92 -28.91 -7.75 -13.17
CA LEU A 92 -30.22 -8.27 -12.79
C LEU A 92 -31.09 -8.40 -14.05
N SER A 93 -31.28 -9.64 -14.49
CA SER A 93 -32.27 -9.99 -15.51
C SER A 93 -33.66 -9.50 -15.07
N PRO A 94 -34.48 -8.94 -15.97
CA PRO A 94 -35.89 -8.70 -15.68
C PRO A 94 -36.57 -9.97 -15.15
N LEU A 95 -37.47 -9.83 -14.18
CA LEU A 95 -38.18 -10.96 -13.58
C LEU A 95 -39.22 -11.53 -14.56
N GLU A 96 -38.83 -12.56 -15.32
CA GLU A 96 -39.77 -13.39 -16.07
C GLU A 96 -40.51 -14.33 -15.09
N LEU A 97 -41.75 -13.97 -14.75
CA LEU A 97 -42.63 -14.79 -13.91
C LEU A 97 -43.12 -16.03 -14.68
N LYS A 98 -42.45 -17.18 -14.47
CA LYS A 98 -43.01 -18.51 -14.71
C LYS A 98 -42.69 -19.46 -13.53
N PRO A 99 -43.68 -20.22 -13.02
CA PRO A 99 -43.48 -21.12 -11.89
C PRO A 99 -42.64 -22.34 -12.28
N LYS A 100 -41.79 -22.81 -11.35
CA LYS A 100 -40.97 -24.03 -11.49
C LYS A 100 -41.54 -25.16 -10.65
N ALA A 101 -41.50 -26.38 -11.19
CA ALA A 101 -41.85 -27.61 -10.50
C ALA A 101 -40.71 -28.11 -9.57
N PRO A 102 -40.98 -29.02 -8.62
CA PRO A 102 -40.01 -29.44 -7.58
C PRO A 102 -38.88 -30.34 -8.10
N ALA A 103 -37.80 -30.43 -7.31
CA ALA A 103 -36.61 -31.22 -7.60
C ALA A 103 -36.67 -32.66 -7.06
N SER A 104 -35.91 -33.56 -7.68
CA SER A 104 -35.67 -34.94 -7.24
C SER A 104 -34.47 -35.04 -6.27
N PRO A 105 -34.35 -36.11 -5.45
CA PRO A 105 -33.37 -36.20 -4.36
C PRO A 105 -31.94 -36.52 -4.84
N ALA A 106 -30.96 -36.26 -3.97
CA ALA A 106 -29.54 -36.55 -4.18
C ALA A 106 -29.15 -37.96 -3.69
N THR A 107 -28.10 -38.52 -4.27
CA THR A 107 -27.44 -39.74 -3.82
C THR A 107 -26.26 -39.40 -2.91
N GLU A 108 -26.09 -40.11 -1.80
CA GLU A 108 -24.95 -39.98 -0.89
C GLU A 108 -23.76 -40.83 -1.39
N GLU A 109 -22.53 -40.33 -1.25
CA GLU A 109 -21.29 -41.09 -1.45
C GLU A 109 -20.37 -40.93 -0.23
N ASP A 110 -19.85 -42.06 0.28
CA ASP A 110 -19.05 -42.14 1.51
C ASP A 110 -17.59 -41.65 1.34
N PRO A 111 -16.97 -41.09 2.40
CA PRO A 111 -15.57 -40.65 2.37
C PRO A 111 -14.57 -41.78 2.71
N CYS A 112 -13.71 -42.14 1.75
CA CYS A 112 -12.63 -43.11 1.92
C CYS A 112 -11.43 -42.53 2.74
N PRO A 113 -10.83 -43.27 3.69
CA PRO A 113 -9.74 -42.79 4.54
C PRO A 113 -8.40 -42.66 3.81
N SER A 114 -7.61 -41.63 4.15
CA SER A 114 -6.31 -41.36 3.53
C SER A 114 -5.12 -41.83 4.38
N PHE A 115 -4.14 -42.45 3.72
CA PHE A 115 -2.93 -43.01 4.34
C PHE A 115 -1.92 -41.93 4.79
N PRO A 116 -1.08 -42.21 5.82
CA PRO A 116 -0.14 -41.24 6.37
C PRO A 116 0.99 -40.89 5.38
N LYS A 117 1.37 -39.61 5.37
CA LYS A 117 2.44 -39.08 4.50
C LYS A 117 3.84 -39.33 5.09
N PRO A 118 4.85 -39.65 4.26
CA PRO A 118 6.23 -39.86 4.70
C PRO A 118 6.90 -38.56 5.19
N PRO A 119 8.07 -38.65 5.88
CA PRO A 119 8.81 -37.50 6.38
C PRO A 119 9.31 -36.55 5.26
N VAL A 120 9.70 -35.35 5.66
CA VAL A 120 9.74 -34.17 4.79
C VAL A 120 11.10 -33.96 4.10
N ASP A 121 11.04 -33.71 2.80
CA ASP A 121 12.14 -33.35 1.89
C ASP A 121 12.99 -32.13 2.35
N PRO A 122 14.35 -32.23 2.35
CA PRO A 122 15.28 -31.14 2.65
C PRO A 122 15.04 -29.83 1.86
N VAL A 123 14.48 -29.89 0.66
CA VAL A 123 14.15 -28.70 -0.16
C VAL A 123 13.08 -27.82 0.50
N LYS A 124 12.20 -28.40 1.33
CA LYS A 124 11.19 -27.61 2.08
C LYS A 124 11.83 -26.85 3.25
N ILE A 125 12.83 -27.41 3.92
CA ILE A 125 13.58 -26.74 5.00
C ILE A 125 14.31 -25.51 4.43
N ARG A 126 14.97 -25.65 3.27
CA ARG A 126 15.67 -24.55 2.57
C ARG A 126 14.77 -23.37 2.16
N ARG A 127 13.44 -23.52 2.10
CA ARG A 127 12.53 -22.41 1.76
C ARG A 127 12.35 -21.42 2.92
N ILE A 128 12.55 -21.84 4.17
CA ILE A 128 12.19 -21.05 5.37
C ILE A 128 13.27 -20.02 5.72
N SER A 129 14.57 -20.34 5.69
CA SER A 129 15.63 -19.32 5.86
C SER A 129 15.54 -18.23 4.77
N SER A 130 15.11 -18.62 3.56
CA SER A 130 14.84 -17.68 2.48
C SER A 130 13.65 -16.74 2.78
N ALA A 131 12.71 -17.11 3.66
CA ALA A 131 11.63 -16.23 4.07
C ALA A 131 12.16 -15.09 4.97
N ARG A 132 13.03 -15.39 5.94
CA ARG A 132 13.68 -14.37 6.79
C ARG A 132 14.58 -13.45 5.96
N ALA A 133 15.37 -14.01 5.03
CA ALA A 133 16.17 -13.24 4.07
C ALA A 133 15.32 -12.29 3.19
N ARG A 134 14.15 -12.75 2.70
CA ARG A 134 13.19 -11.92 1.95
C ARG A 134 12.53 -10.84 2.82
N LEU A 135 12.25 -11.14 4.09
CA LEU A 135 11.69 -10.19 5.06
C LEU A 135 12.67 -9.04 5.32
N PHE A 136 13.96 -9.35 5.51
CA PHE A 136 15.01 -8.34 5.63
C PHE A 136 15.22 -7.55 4.34
N ARG A 137 15.24 -8.20 3.16
CA ARG A 137 15.32 -7.51 1.86
C ARG A 137 14.17 -6.51 1.67
N ALA A 138 12.96 -6.85 2.10
CA ALA A 138 11.80 -5.97 2.05
C ALA A 138 11.84 -4.80 3.06
N ALA A 139 12.67 -4.89 4.10
CA ALA A 139 12.90 -3.83 5.08
C ALA A 139 14.09 -2.93 4.72
N SER A 140 15.10 -3.46 4.02
CA SER A 140 16.32 -2.72 3.64
C SER A 140 16.23 -1.98 2.29
N GLN A 141 15.28 -2.32 1.41
CA GLN A 141 15.07 -1.58 0.15
C GLN A 141 14.34 -0.25 0.33
N GLY A 142 14.98 0.67 1.07
CA GLY A 142 14.73 2.10 0.98
C GLY A 142 15.55 2.71 -0.16
N ALA A 143 14.89 3.06 -1.27
CA ALA A 143 15.39 3.94 -2.34
C ALA A 143 16.82 3.65 -2.89
N LEU A 144 16.95 2.62 -3.73
CA LEU A 144 17.95 2.63 -4.81
C LEU A 144 17.24 2.88 -6.14
N LEU A 145 17.34 4.11 -6.65
CA LEU A 145 17.03 4.41 -8.04
C LEU A 145 18.14 3.83 -8.93
N PRO A 146 17.83 3.24 -10.10
CA PRO A 146 18.87 2.84 -11.04
C PRO A 146 19.61 4.07 -11.56
N ASP A 147 20.93 3.94 -11.65
CA ASP A 147 21.85 5.03 -11.99
C ASP A 147 21.52 5.63 -13.36
N ARG A 148 21.07 6.89 -13.36
CA ARG A 148 20.73 7.59 -14.60
C ARG A 148 21.99 8.28 -15.12
N THR A 149 22.67 7.62 -16.05
CA THR A 149 23.85 8.13 -16.77
C THR A 149 23.65 9.58 -17.23
N LEU A 150 24.44 10.50 -16.67
CA LEU A 150 24.45 11.91 -17.03
C LEU A 150 25.29 12.15 -18.31
N PRO A 151 24.79 12.89 -19.32
CA PRO A 151 25.60 13.37 -20.43
C PRO A 151 26.45 14.61 -20.04
N PRO A 152 27.54 14.92 -20.78
CA PRO A 152 28.57 15.87 -20.35
C PRO A 152 28.22 17.36 -20.51
N ALA A 153 29.04 18.20 -19.85
CA ALA A 153 28.76 19.59 -19.49
C ALA A 153 28.95 20.67 -20.58
N GLN A 154 28.30 21.83 -20.41
CA GLN A 154 28.78 23.14 -20.90
C GLN A 154 28.55 24.33 -19.93
N SER A 155 29.69 24.97 -19.56
CA SER A 155 29.94 26.41 -19.28
C SER A 155 29.07 27.34 -18.38
N LYS A 156 29.60 27.59 -17.16
CA LYS A 156 30.01 28.90 -16.54
C LYS A 156 29.09 30.16 -16.46
N LYS A 157 28.86 30.63 -15.21
CA LYS A 157 29.13 31.98 -14.58
C LYS A 157 28.58 31.95 -13.12
N ARG A 158 29.30 32.14 -11.97
CA ARG A 158 30.25 33.17 -11.43
C ARG A 158 29.52 34.47 -10.99
N VAL A 159 29.54 34.99 -9.73
CA VAL A 159 30.37 34.81 -8.47
C VAL A 159 29.49 35.16 -7.21
N GLU A 160 29.50 34.41 -6.09
CA GLU A 160 30.16 34.62 -4.75
C GLU A 160 29.54 35.63 -3.73
N PRO A 161 29.87 35.54 -2.40
CA PRO A 161 29.00 35.99 -1.29
C PRO A 161 29.63 37.05 -0.35
N LYS A 162 28.94 37.38 0.77
CA LYS A 162 29.57 37.78 2.05
C LYS A 162 28.63 37.75 3.26
N GLU A 163 29.13 37.25 4.38
CA GLU A 163 28.60 37.47 5.73
C GLU A 163 29.20 38.76 6.33
N THR A 164 28.49 39.43 7.26
CA THR A 164 29.14 39.96 8.47
C THR A 164 28.19 40.16 9.66
N VAL A 165 28.74 39.85 10.83
CA VAL A 165 28.24 40.07 12.21
C VAL A 165 28.12 41.56 12.57
N MET A 166 27.20 41.93 13.47
CA MET A 166 27.51 42.85 14.59
C MET A 166 26.49 42.84 15.76
N MET A 167 26.96 43.33 16.91
CA MET A 167 26.47 43.16 18.27
C MET A 167 25.53 44.30 18.75
N GLY A 168 24.81 44.12 19.87
CA GLY A 168 24.08 45.19 20.56
C GLY A 168 23.48 44.77 21.90
N ASP A 169 24.09 45.20 23.01
CA ASP A 169 23.70 44.86 24.40
C ASP A 169 22.63 45.77 25.02
N SER A 170 21.81 45.22 25.93
CA SER A 170 21.44 45.77 27.26
C SER A 170 20.37 44.87 27.93
N VAL A 171 20.65 44.10 28.98
CA VAL A 171 20.94 44.42 30.40
C VAL A 171 19.68 44.56 31.29
N MET A 172 19.48 43.54 32.14
CA MET A 172 18.73 43.50 33.42
C MET A 172 17.19 43.77 33.40
N LYS A 173 16.38 43.22 34.32
CA LYS A 173 16.65 42.87 35.74
C LYS A 173 15.81 41.67 36.27
N ARG A 174 16.08 41.31 37.52
CA ARG A 174 15.75 40.04 38.23
C ARG A 174 14.46 40.06 39.07
N ASN A 175 13.98 38.83 39.38
CA ASN A 175 13.13 38.40 40.53
C ASN A 175 11.67 38.93 40.58
N GLY A 176 10.67 38.20 41.11
CA GLY A 176 10.62 36.79 41.52
C GLY A 176 9.52 36.45 42.56
N LEU A 177 9.07 35.18 42.55
CA LEU A 177 8.54 34.36 43.68
C LEU A 177 7.04 34.37 44.12
N TYR A 178 6.58 33.12 44.39
CA TYR A 178 5.46 32.61 45.22
C TYR A 178 3.98 32.87 44.80
N LEU A 179 3.18 31.81 44.55
CA LEU A 179 2.29 30.99 45.45
C LEU A 179 0.98 31.75 45.84
N ALA A 180 -0.23 31.17 45.93
CA ALA A 180 -0.65 29.77 46.02
C ALA A 180 -2.11 29.51 45.52
N GLU A 181 -2.55 28.26 45.72
CA GLU A 181 -3.83 27.57 45.47
C GLU A 181 -5.17 28.31 45.70
N SER A 182 -6.23 27.88 44.98
CA SER A 182 -7.42 27.24 45.61
C SER A 182 -8.41 26.62 44.61
N ASN A 183 -9.16 25.62 45.10
CA ASN A 183 -10.10 24.78 44.35
C ASN A 183 -11.50 25.39 44.19
N ALA A 184 -12.26 24.99 43.15
CA ALA A 184 -13.70 24.74 43.27
C ALA A 184 -14.26 23.83 42.17
N ILE A 185 -15.08 22.87 42.61
CA ILE A 185 -15.84 21.85 41.87
C ILE A 185 -16.92 22.49 40.96
N GLY A 186 -17.21 21.87 39.80
CA GLY A 186 -18.38 22.22 39.00
C GLY A 186 -18.68 21.24 37.87
N GLN A 187 -19.52 20.22 38.12
CA GLN A 187 -20.14 19.43 37.04
C GLN A 187 -21.19 20.30 36.31
N LEU A 188 -21.24 20.28 34.97
CA LEU A 188 -22.51 20.16 34.24
C LEU A 188 -22.35 19.91 32.73
N LYS A 189 -23.38 19.24 32.21
CA LYS A 189 -23.58 18.72 30.86
C LYS A 189 -23.55 19.81 29.78
N LEU A 190 -23.00 19.49 28.60
CA LEU A 190 -23.32 20.17 27.35
C LEU A 190 -24.38 19.36 26.57
N PRO A 191 -25.49 19.97 26.13
CA PRO A 191 -26.40 19.36 25.18
C PRO A 191 -25.90 19.51 23.74
N TYR A 192 -26.44 18.68 22.85
CA TYR A 192 -26.48 18.98 21.42
C TYR A 192 -27.39 20.20 21.21
N ASP A 193 -26.96 21.15 20.38
CA ASP A 193 -27.81 21.54 19.25
C ASP A 193 -26.95 22.09 18.10
N ALA A 194 -27.51 22.02 16.89
CA ALA A 194 -26.84 22.47 15.67
C ALA A 194 -27.35 23.85 15.27
N ASP A 195 -26.45 24.74 14.85
CA ASP A 195 -26.79 25.60 13.71
C ASP A 195 -25.57 26.08 12.91
N PHE A 196 -25.84 26.48 11.68
CA PHE A 196 -24.86 26.95 10.69
C PHE A 196 -24.38 28.38 10.99
N SER A 197 -23.09 28.63 10.78
CA SER A 197 -22.62 29.97 10.37
C SER A 197 -21.39 29.87 9.48
N GLU A 198 -21.45 30.53 8.32
CA GLU A 198 -20.30 30.75 7.45
C GLU A 198 -19.38 31.79 8.07
N ILE A 199 -18.06 31.53 8.12
CA ILE A 199 -17.06 32.58 8.32
C ILE A 199 -16.00 32.47 7.22
N LYS A 200 -15.99 33.49 6.36
CA LYS A 200 -14.88 33.78 5.44
C LYS A 200 -13.75 34.41 6.24
N GLU A 201 -12.56 33.83 6.20
CA GLU A 201 -11.35 34.61 6.47
C GLU A 201 -10.88 35.33 5.20
N ARG A 202 -10.25 36.48 5.41
CA ARG A 202 -10.12 37.57 4.44
C ARG A 202 -8.66 37.97 4.34
N GLU A 203 -8.05 37.74 3.17
CA GLU A 203 -6.76 38.34 2.85
C GLU A 203 -6.91 39.86 2.74
N MET A 204 -5.91 40.60 3.23
CA MET A 204 -5.87 42.06 3.16
C MET A 204 -4.84 42.54 2.14
N PHE A 205 -5.33 43.27 1.12
CA PHE A 205 -4.85 44.58 0.63
C PHE A 205 -3.38 44.74 0.16
N GLN A 206 -3.01 45.60 -0.80
CA GLN A 206 -3.60 46.75 -1.53
C GLN A 206 -3.05 46.74 -2.98
N GLY A 207 -3.54 47.47 -3.99
CA GLY A 207 -4.61 48.49 -4.09
C GLY A 207 -4.54 49.21 -5.46
N ALA A 208 -5.32 50.30 -5.62
CA ALA A 208 -5.38 51.27 -6.74
C ALA A 208 -6.64 51.26 -7.65
N THR A 209 -7.59 52.09 -7.23
CA THR A 209 -8.58 52.93 -7.96
C THR A 209 -8.10 53.52 -9.31
N SER A 210 -8.92 54.03 -10.24
CA SER A 210 -10.32 54.54 -10.16
C SER A 210 -11.03 54.63 -11.53
N MET A 211 -12.37 54.71 -11.52
CA MET A 211 -13.23 55.32 -12.56
C MET A 211 -13.77 56.67 -12.04
N PRO A 212 -14.31 57.57 -12.89
CA PRO A 212 -15.78 57.72 -12.88
C PRO A 212 -16.43 58.13 -14.23
N SER A 213 -17.76 58.06 -14.25
CA SER A 213 -18.66 58.33 -15.38
C SER A 213 -19.53 59.58 -15.21
N HIS A 214 -19.91 60.25 -16.31
CA HIS A 214 -21.06 61.18 -16.41
C HIS A 214 -21.75 60.98 -17.78
N LEU A 215 -23.07 60.73 -17.86
CA LEU A 215 -24.20 61.69 -18.02
C LEU A 215 -24.08 62.56 -19.31
N ARG A 216 -25.11 62.82 -20.15
CA ARG A 216 -26.59 62.72 -20.01
C ARG A 216 -27.30 62.84 -21.39
N SER A 217 -28.61 62.54 -21.45
CA SER A 217 -29.59 62.90 -22.53
C SER A 217 -29.46 62.13 -23.87
N GLY A 218 -30.52 61.74 -24.58
CA GLY A 218 -31.98 61.84 -24.37
C GLY A 218 -32.70 62.42 -25.60
N GLY A 219 -33.53 61.64 -26.32
CA GLY A 219 -34.26 62.12 -27.51
C GLY A 219 -34.79 61.08 -28.51
N ASP A 220 -35.84 60.37 -28.13
CA ASP A 220 -37.07 60.00 -28.89
C ASP A 220 -37.14 59.37 -30.32
N GLN A 221 -38.13 58.47 -30.47
CA GLN A 221 -38.92 57.99 -31.63
C GLN A 221 -38.31 57.59 -33.01
N GLY A 222 -38.82 56.44 -33.54
CA GLY A 222 -39.27 56.39 -34.96
C GLY A 222 -38.71 55.32 -35.90
N ARG A 223 -39.32 54.12 -35.92
CA ARG A 223 -39.13 52.99 -36.87
C ARG A 223 -38.81 53.37 -38.35
N ARG A 224 -37.84 52.68 -39.00
CA ARG A 224 -38.07 51.65 -40.07
C ARG A 224 -36.79 51.12 -40.76
N HIS A 225 -36.88 49.85 -41.12
CA HIS A 225 -36.07 48.95 -41.99
C HIS A 225 -35.02 49.44 -43.02
N LEU A 226 -34.03 48.53 -43.20
CA LEU A 226 -33.38 48.05 -44.45
C LEU A 226 -32.10 48.71 -45.04
N ARG A 227 -30.99 47.96 -44.89
CA ARG A 227 -29.97 47.52 -45.89
C ARG A 227 -29.16 48.54 -46.75
N ALA A 228 -27.83 48.30 -46.74
CA ALA A 228 -26.80 48.70 -47.73
C ALA A 228 -26.57 50.22 -47.85
N SER A 229 -25.39 50.78 -48.17
CA SER A 229 -24.00 50.30 -48.32
C SER A 229 -23.06 51.48 -47.90
N SER A 230 -21.74 51.59 -48.11
CA SER A 230 -20.68 50.83 -48.83
C SER A 230 -19.30 51.27 -48.28
N CYS A 231 -18.25 50.46 -48.40
CA CYS A 231 -16.85 50.92 -48.27
C CYS A 231 -16.04 50.55 -49.53
N PRO A 232 -15.07 51.37 -49.97
CA PRO A 232 -14.53 51.33 -51.34
C PRO A 232 -13.31 50.41 -51.52
N ASN A 233 -13.11 50.00 -52.78
CA ASN A 233 -11.97 49.21 -53.24
C ASN A 233 -10.63 49.95 -53.08
N SER A 234 -9.58 49.22 -52.70
CA SER A 234 -8.23 49.47 -53.22
C SER A 234 -7.89 48.39 -54.27
N SER A 235 -7.79 48.80 -55.53
CA SER A 235 -7.42 47.92 -56.64
C SER A 235 -5.91 47.80 -56.74
N GLY A 236 -5.36 46.59 -56.69
CA GLY A 236 -3.94 46.41 -56.97
C GLY A 236 -3.35 45.07 -56.52
N TRP A 237 -3.76 43.98 -57.16
CA TRP A 237 -2.97 42.77 -57.49
C TRP A 237 -3.91 41.69 -58.03
N SER A 238 -4.01 41.56 -59.35
CA SER A 238 -4.73 40.46 -59.99
C SER A 238 -3.92 39.93 -61.19
N ARG A 239 -3.47 38.67 -61.09
CA ARG A 239 -3.37 37.68 -62.20
C ARG A 239 -2.76 36.31 -61.87
N LEU A 240 -2.51 35.97 -60.59
CA LEU A 240 -2.04 34.63 -60.22
C LEU A 240 -3.01 33.81 -59.32
N ASP A 241 -3.76 34.44 -58.42
CA ASP A 241 -4.63 33.69 -57.48
C ASP A 241 -6.00 33.25 -58.04
N THR A 242 -6.47 33.81 -59.16
CA THR A 242 -7.76 33.43 -59.74
C THR A 242 -7.78 31.99 -60.24
N ARG A 243 -6.62 31.44 -60.64
CA ARG A 243 -6.51 30.04 -61.08
C ARG A 243 -6.64 29.06 -59.91
N ALA A 244 -6.03 29.34 -58.76
CA ALA A 244 -6.11 28.49 -57.58
C ALA A 244 -7.53 28.43 -57.00
N ALA A 245 -8.23 29.57 -56.90
CA ALA A 245 -9.62 29.61 -56.45
C ALA A 245 -10.57 28.89 -57.44
N SER A 246 -10.41 29.12 -58.75
CA SER A 246 -11.24 28.41 -59.75
C SER A 246 -10.94 26.91 -59.84
N GLN A 247 -9.69 26.49 -59.61
CA GLN A 247 -9.36 25.06 -59.51
C GLN A 247 -9.94 24.44 -58.25
N ALA A 248 -9.93 25.14 -57.11
CA ALA A 248 -10.60 24.67 -55.89
C ALA A 248 -12.12 24.53 -56.09
N GLU A 249 -12.79 25.52 -56.68
CA GLU A 249 -14.24 25.45 -56.96
C GLU A 249 -14.62 24.41 -58.03
N LEU A 250 -13.75 24.17 -59.03
CA LEU A 250 -13.94 23.08 -60.00
C LEU A 250 -13.71 21.71 -59.35
N GLN A 251 -12.66 21.57 -58.54
CA GLN A 251 -12.32 20.32 -57.85
C GLN A 251 -13.34 19.98 -56.75
N GLU A 252 -13.93 20.98 -56.08
CA GLU A 252 -15.10 20.79 -55.19
C GLU A 252 -16.35 20.37 -55.99
N LYS A 253 -16.60 20.93 -57.18
CA LYS A 253 -17.74 20.51 -58.02
C LYS A 253 -17.57 19.09 -58.58
N ASP A 254 -16.38 18.75 -59.05
CA ASP A 254 -16.08 17.42 -59.57
C ASP A 254 -16.19 16.37 -58.45
N THR A 255 -15.67 16.65 -57.25
CA THR A 255 -15.87 15.76 -56.08
C THR A 255 -17.33 15.71 -55.60
N GLU A 256 -18.11 16.79 -55.69
CA GLU A 256 -19.55 16.74 -55.40
C GLU A 256 -20.32 15.87 -56.41
N VAL A 257 -19.97 15.92 -57.70
CA VAL A 257 -20.56 15.05 -58.74
C VAL A 257 -20.19 13.59 -58.52
N GLU A 258 -18.93 13.29 -58.17
CA GLU A 258 -18.49 11.93 -57.82
C GLU A 258 -19.19 11.39 -56.56
N VAL A 259 -19.34 12.22 -55.52
CA VAL A 259 -20.06 11.87 -54.28
C VAL A 259 -21.53 11.59 -54.54
N ASP A 260 -22.19 12.40 -55.38
CA ASP A 260 -23.59 12.20 -55.75
C ASP A 260 -23.78 10.97 -56.67
N ALA A 261 -22.83 10.69 -57.57
CA ALA A 261 -22.81 9.47 -58.37
C ALA A 261 -22.62 8.22 -57.50
N PHE A 262 -21.67 8.23 -56.55
CA PHE A 262 -21.46 7.15 -55.58
C PHE A 262 -22.71 6.93 -54.73
N TRP A 263 -23.33 7.99 -54.20
CA TRP A 263 -24.57 7.86 -53.43
C TRP A 263 -25.68 7.18 -54.24
N ASN A 264 -25.92 7.64 -55.47
CA ASN A 264 -27.01 7.12 -56.31
C ASN A 264 -26.77 5.66 -56.73
N THR A 265 -25.50 5.25 -56.91
CA THR A 265 -25.12 3.90 -57.37
C THR A 265 -24.90 2.89 -56.26
N ARG A 266 -24.37 3.30 -55.10
CA ARG A 266 -23.99 2.42 -53.98
C ARG A 266 -24.94 2.52 -52.79
N ILE A 267 -25.44 3.71 -52.45
CA ILE A 267 -26.22 3.93 -51.22
C ILE A 267 -27.73 3.80 -51.44
N VAL A 268 -28.27 4.44 -52.49
CA VAL A 268 -29.72 4.42 -52.79
C VAL A 268 -30.29 2.99 -52.92
N PRO A 269 -29.63 2.02 -53.61
CA PRO A 269 -30.15 0.66 -53.69
C PRO A 269 -30.27 -0.02 -52.32
N ILE A 270 -29.32 0.24 -51.41
CA ILE A 270 -29.33 -0.32 -50.05
C ILE A 270 -30.45 0.33 -49.22
N LEU A 271 -30.66 1.64 -49.36
CA LEU A 271 -31.79 2.33 -48.70
C LEU A 271 -33.15 1.79 -49.17
N HIS A 272 -33.32 1.52 -50.46
CA HIS A 272 -34.55 0.90 -50.97
C HIS A 272 -34.72 -0.57 -50.53
N ALA A 273 -33.63 -1.31 -50.29
CA ALA A 273 -33.71 -2.64 -49.69
C ALA A 273 -34.14 -2.58 -48.23
N LEU A 274 -33.65 -1.58 -47.48
CA LEU A 274 -34.03 -1.34 -46.08
C LEU A 274 -35.51 -0.92 -45.91
N GLU A 275 -36.10 -0.22 -46.88
CA GLU A 275 -37.50 0.23 -46.82
C GLU A 275 -38.55 -0.86 -47.15
N LYS A 276 -38.13 -2.07 -47.56
CA LYS A 276 -39.08 -3.17 -47.88
C LYS A 276 -39.50 -4.03 -46.68
N GLU A 277 -38.76 -3.98 -45.57
CA GLU A 277 -39.11 -4.59 -44.28
C GLU A 277 -39.50 -6.11 -44.31
N GLU A 278 -38.98 -6.89 -45.27
CA GLU A 278 -39.41 -8.29 -45.47
C GLU A 278 -38.81 -9.30 -44.46
N ASN A 279 -37.57 -9.12 -43.99
CA ASN A 279 -36.90 -10.03 -43.02
C ASN A 279 -35.84 -9.28 -42.19
N ILE A 280 -35.81 -9.52 -40.87
CA ILE A 280 -34.83 -8.94 -39.94
C ILE A 280 -33.38 -9.26 -40.34
N GLU A 281 -33.09 -10.48 -40.82
CA GLU A 281 -31.74 -10.88 -41.22
C GLU A 281 -31.25 -10.12 -42.45
N THR A 282 -32.11 -9.95 -43.46
CA THR A 282 -31.77 -9.20 -44.68
C THR A 282 -31.62 -7.71 -44.40
N VAL A 283 -32.45 -7.14 -43.50
CA VAL A 283 -32.30 -5.75 -43.03
C VAL A 283 -30.98 -5.59 -42.24
N CYS A 284 -30.61 -6.54 -41.36
CA CYS A 284 -29.31 -6.51 -40.65
C CYS A 284 -28.10 -6.61 -41.61
N ALA A 285 -28.21 -7.44 -42.65
CA ALA A 285 -27.20 -7.55 -43.70
C ALA A 285 -27.10 -6.23 -44.50
N ALA A 286 -28.22 -5.66 -44.89
CA ALA A 286 -28.29 -4.36 -45.58
C ALA A 286 -27.75 -3.21 -44.71
N CYS A 287 -28.00 -3.19 -43.40
CA CYS A 287 -27.36 -2.24 -42.48
C CYS A 287 -25.83 -2.42 -42.44
N THR A 288 -25.34 -3.65 -42.45
CA THR A 288 -23.90 -3.93 -42.46
C THR A 288 -23.26 -3.47 -43.77
N GLN A 289 -23.89 -3.73 -44.92
CA GLN A 289 -23.47 -3.22 -46.23
C GLN A 289 -23.54 -1.69 -46.32
N LEU A 290 -24.60 -1.07 -45.77
CA LEU A 290 -24.74 0.38 -45.72
C LEU A 290 -23.60 1.02 -44.92
N HIS A 291 -23.24 0.44 -43.77
CA HIS A 291 -22.16 0.97 -42.95
C HIS A 291 -20.82 0.97 -43.70
N LEU A 292 -20.48 -0.15 -44.36
CA LEU A 292 -19.27 -0.29 -45.16
C LEU A 292 -19.28 0.67 -46.36
N ALA A 293 -20.38 0.76 -47.10
CA ALA A 293 -20.49 1.66 -48.25
C ALA A 293 -20.40 3.16 -47.84
N LEU A 294 -20.92 3.53 -46.66
CA LEU A 294 -20.75 4.88 -46.12
C LEU A 294 -19.31 5.17 -45.68
N GLU A 295 -18.57 4.15 -45.21
CA GLU A 295 -17.15 4.25 -44.86
C GLU A 295 -16.27 4.35 -46.12
N GLU A 296 -16.47 3.46 -47.10
CA GLU A 296 -15.84 3.51 -48.44
C GLU A 296 -16.02 4.90 -49.11
N GLY A 297 -17.23 5.46 -49.05
CA GLY A 297 -17.56 6.75 -49.65
C GLY A 297 -17.16 7.99 -48.81
N ASN A 298 -16.51 7.82 -47.65
CA ASN A 298 -16.24 8.91 -46.69
C ASN A 298 -17.51 9.71 -46.27
N MET A 299 -18.68 9.07 -46.25
CA MET A 299 -19.99 9.69 -45.99
C MET A 299 -20.43 9.63 -44.52
N LEU A 300 -19.52 9.22 -43.62
CA LEU A 300 -19.72 9.22 -42.16
C LEU A 300 -19.48 10.62 -41.55
N GLY A 301 -19.80 10.78 -40.27
CA GLY A 301 -19.68 12.04 -39.54
C GLY A 301 -20.84 13.02 -39.78
N ASN A 302 -20.63 14.29 -39.41
CA ASN A 302 -21.70 15.30 -39.33
C ASN A 302 -21.80 16.25 -40.55
N LYS A 303 -20.79 16.28 -41.44
CA LYS A 303 -20.69 17.22 -42.57
C LYS A 303 -21.38 16.75 -43.87
N PHE A 304 -21.81 15.51 -43.94
CA PHE A 304 -22.35 14.91 -45.16
C PHE A 304 -23.74 15.48 -45.55
N LYS A 305 -23.91 15.95 -46.79
CA LYS A 305 -25.12 16.67 -47.26
C LYS A 305 -26.41 15.84 -47.16
N ARG A 306 -26.38 14.56 -47.55
CA ARG A 306 -27.57 13.67 -47.60
C ARG A 306 -27.84 12.95 -46.26
N ARG A 307 -27.14 13.31 -45.18
CA ARG A 307 -27.23 12.72 -43.83
C ARG A 307 -28.63 12.76 -43.22
N SER A 308 -29.43 13.79 -43.51
CA SER A 308 -30.82 13.89 -43.03
C SER A 308 -31.71 12.80 -43.62
N ILE A 309 -31.47 12.39 -44.87
CA ILE A 309 -32.19 11.30 -45.54
C ILE A 309 -31.82 9.97 -44.90
N LEU A 310 -30.51 9.70 -44.71
CA LEU A 310 -30.03 8.51 -44.00
C LEU A 310 -30.71 8.37 -42.63
N LEU A 311 -30.62 9.41 -41.79
CA LEU A 311 -31.17 9.38 -40.44
C LEU A 311 -32.70 9.18 -40.45
N LYS A 312 -33.43 9.78 -41.40
CA LYS A 312 -34.88 9.57 -41.53
C LYS A 312 -35.22 8.11 -41.86
N THR A 313 -34.47 7.44 -42.73
CA THR A 313 -34.66 6.01 -43.02
C THR A 313 -34.27 5.14 -41.83
N LEU A 314 -33.11 5.39 -41.21
CA LEU A 314 -32.62 4.62 -40.07
C LEU A 314 -33.55 4.71 -38.84
N TYR A 315 -34.13 5.89 -38.55
CA TYR A 315 -35.02 6.04 -37.40
C TYR A 315 -36.36 5.33 -37.55
N LYS A 316 -36.90 5.13 -38.78
CA LYS A 316 -38.10 4.31 -38.98
C LYS A 316 -37.89 2.87 -38.50
N LEU A 317 -36.69 2.34 -38.71
CA LEU A 317 -36.35 0.94 -38.45
C LEU A 317 -36.03 0.63 -36.98
N VAL A 318 -35.92 1.64 -36.11
CA VAL A 318 -35.60 1.46 -34.68
C VAL A 318 -36.73 0.76 -33.93
N ASP A 319 -37.99 0.99 -34.33
CA ASP A 319 -39.17 0.46 -33.64
C ASP A 319 -39.54 -0.97 -34.08
N VAL A 320 -38.79 -1.59 -35.00
CA VAL A 320 -39.00 -2.97 -35.53
C VAL A 320 -38.78 -4.06 -34.45
N GLY A 321 -38.15 -3.73 -33.32
CA GLY A 321 -38.15 -4.58 -32.12
C GLY A 321 -37.08 -5.70 -32.06
N SER A 322 -36.10 -5.70 -32.96
CA SER A 322 -34.94 -6.61 -32.91
C SER A 322 -33.73 -5.96 -32.24
N ASP A 323 -33.15 -6.61 -31.22
CA ASP A 323 -31.94 -6.13 -30.52
C ASP A 323 -30.71 -6.09 -31.45
N LEU A 324 -30.54 -7.09 -32.32
CA LEU A 324 -29.45 -7.12 -33.31
C LEU A 324 -29.58 -5.97 -34.32
N LEU A 325 -30.78 -5.79 -34.89
CA LEU A 325 -31.02 -4.68 -35.81
C LEU A 325 -30.80 -3.32 -35.13
N SER A 326 -31.26 -3.19 -33.88
CA SER A 326 -31.08 -1.99 -33.08
C SER A 326 -29.60 -1.66 -32.83
N LEU A 327 -28.73 -2.66 -32.63
CA LEU A 327 -27.28 -2.45 -32.51
C LEU A 327 -26.65 -2.02 -33.85
N LYS A 328 -27.01 -2.65 -34.97
CA LYS A 328 -26.56 -2.25 -36.32
C LYS A 328 -26.95 -0.81 -36.64
N LEU A 329 -28.21 -0.45 -36.43
CA LEU A 329 -28.71 0.92 -36.62
C LEU A 329 -27.99 1.90 -35.69
N ALA A 330 -27.83 1.55 -34.41
CA ALA A 330 -27.14 2.40 -33.45
C ALA A 330 -25.68 2.67 -33.83
N LYS A 331 -24.95 1.67 -34.35
CA LYS A 331 -23.57 1.84 -34.85
C LYS A 331 -23.50 2.90 -35.96
N ILE A 332 -24.38 2.80 -36.96
CA ILE A 332 -24.44 3.75 -38.08
C ILE A 332 -24.85 5.14 -37.59
N ILE A 333 -25.87 5.25 -36.73
CA ILE A 333 -26.36 6.51 -36.17
C ILE A 333 -25.25 7.23 -35.36
N LEU A 334 -24.47 6.49 -34.57
CA LEU A 334 -23.30 7.05 -33.86
C LEU A 334 -22.17 7.45 -34.81
N ALA A 335 -21.88 6.64 -35.83
CA ALA A 335 -20.88 6.97 -36.86
C ALA A 335 -21.23 8.23 -37.66
N LEU A 336 -22.54 8.54 -37.81
CA LEU A 336 -23.04 9.81 -38.35
C LEU A 336 -22.96 10.99 -37.36
N LYS A 337 -22.24 10.86 -36.23
CA LYS A 337 -21.98 11.92 -35.22
C LYS A 337 -23.23 12.75 -34.87
N VAL A 338 -24.31 12.07 -34.46
CA VAL A 338 -25.53 12.72 -33.95
C VAL A 338 -25.27 13.34 -32.57
N SER A 339 -26.00 14.42 -32.24
CA SER A 339 -25.85 15.16 -30.98
C SER A 339 -27.21 15.45 -30.32
N GLY A 340 -27.20 15.91 -29.06
CA GLY A 340 -28.41 16.30 -28.34
C GLY A 340 -29.42 15.17 -28.17
N LYS A 341 -30.71 15.44 -28.47
CA LYS A 341 -31.81 14.45 -28.32
C LYS A 341 -31.57 13.16 -29.12
N ASN A 342 -30.96 13.27 -30.30
CA ASN A 342 -30.69 12.11 -31.16
C ASN A 342 -29.61 11.21 -30.55
N LEU A 343 -28.54 11.80 -30.01
CA LEU A 343 -27.49 11.09 -29.26
C LEU A 343 -28.05 10.44 -27.98
N LEU A 344 -28.88 11.18 -27.24
CA LEU A 344 -29.56 10.67 -26.04
C LEU A 344 -30.41 9.42 -26.35
N ASN A 345 -31.18 9.45 -27.44
CA ASN A 345 -32.06 8.34 -27.81
C ASN A 345 -31.29 7.10 -28.24
N VAL A 346 -30.22 7.23 -29.03
CA VAL A 346 -29.38 6.07 -29.41
C VAL A 346 -28.62 5.52 -28.20
N CYS A 347 -28.11 6.36 -27.30
CA CYS A 347 -27.50 5.89 -26.04
C CYS A 347 -28.52 5.16 -25.14
N LYS A 348 -29.78 5.63 -25.07
CA LYS A 348 -30.88 4.94 -24.36
C LYS A 348 -31.20 3.56 -24.97
N LEU A 349 -31.18 3.45 -26.31
CA LEU A 349 -31.41 2.20 -27.03
C LEU A 349 -30.32 1.16 -26.70
N ILE A 350 -29.04 1.51 -26.88
CA ILE A 350 -27.92 0.60 -26.57
C ILE A 350 -27.92 0.24 -25.07
N PHE A 351 -28.21 1.22 -24.20
CA PHE A 351 -28.35 0.96 -22.76
C PHE A 351 -29.43 -0.08 -22.46
N LYS A 352 -30.63 0.02 -23.07
CA LYS A 352 -31.71 -0.97 -22.92
C LYS A 352 -31.23 -2.38 -23.30
N ILE A 353 -30.56 -2.51 -24.44
CA ILE A 353 -30.06 -3.79 -24.97
C ILE A 353 -29.00 -4.40 -24.05
N SER A 354 -28.04 -3.59 -23.58
CA SER A 354 -26.93 -4.02 -22.70
C SER A 354 -27.34 -4.46 -21.29
N ARG A 355 -28.60 -4.27 -20.89
CA ARG A 355 -29.10 -4.82 -19.61
C ARG A 355 -29.18 -6.34 -19.60
N SER A 356 -29.28 -6.98 -20.76
CA SER A 356 -29.32 -8.44 -20.91
C SER A 356 -27.94 -9.00 -21.19
N GLU A 357 -27.45 -9.92 -20.36
CA GLU A 357 -26.17 -10.62 -20.58
C GLU A 357 -26.21 -11.51 -21.83
N LYS A 358 -27.41 -11.95 -22.27
CA LYS A 358 -27.60 -12.69 -23.54
C LYS A 358 -27.15 -11.89 -24.77
N ASN A 359 -27.13 -10.55 -24.68
CA ASN A 359 -26.80 -9.66 -25.78
C ASN A 359 -25.30 -9.29 -25.83
N ASP A 360 -24.47 -9.81 -24.92
CA ASP A 360 -23.04 -9.50 -24.90
C ASP A 360 -22.31 -9.98 -26.16
N SER A 361 -22.65 -11.14 -26.70
CA SER A 361 -22.09 -11.62 -27.97
C SER A 361 -22.47 -10.70 -29.14
N LEU A 362 -23.69 -10.17 -29.17
CA LEU A 362 -24.14 -9.21 -30.19
C LEU A 362 -23.35 -7.89 -30.09
N ILE A 363 -23.20 -7.37 -28.87
CA ILE A 363 -22.44 -6.15 -28.56
C ILE A 363 -20.97 -6.31 -28.96
N GLN A 364 -20.37 -7.48 -28.73
CA GLN A 364 -18.98 -7.78 -29.10
C GLN A 364 -18.81 -7.88 -30.61
N ASN A 365 -19.67 -8.65 -31.29
CA ASN A 365 -19.61 -8.87 -32.73
C ASN A 365 -19.82 -7.58 -33.55
N ASP A 366 -20.65 -6.65 -33.06
CA ASP A 366 -20.88 -5.37 -33.73
C ASP A 366 -19.82 -4.30 -33.42
N SER A 367 -18.88 -4.55 -32.50
CA SER A 367 -17.82 -3.60 -32.10
C SER A 367 -18.34 -2.24 -31.61
N ILE A 368 -19.58 -2.18 -31.09
CA ILE A 368 -20.24 -0.93 -30.66
C ILE A 368 -19.48 -0.21 -29.54
N LEU A 369 -18.60 -0.92 -28.82
CA LEU A 369 -17.71 -0.37 -27.79
C LEU A 369 -16.84 0.79 -28.31
N GLU A 370 -16.34 0.71 -29.55
CA GLU A 370 -15.57 1.81 -30.16
C GLU A 370 -16.40 3.09 -30.27
N SER A 371 -17.61 2.97 -30.81
CA SER A 371 -18.54 4.10 -30.97
C SER A 371 -18.92 4.72 -29.62
N LEU A 372 -19.12 3.90 -28.58
CA LEU A 372 -19.41 4.36 -27.22
C LEU A 372 -18.22 5.10 -26.59
N LEU A 373 -17.00 4.57 -26.70
CA LEU A 373 -15.78 5.21 -26.22
C LEU A 373 -15.49 6.52 -26.97
N GLU A 374 -15.79 6.56 -28.27
CA GLU A 374 -15.63 7.75 -29.11
C GLU A 374 -16.66 8.85 -28.76
N VAL A 375 -17.90 8.51 -28.41
CA VAL A 375 -18.87 9.48 -27.83
C VAL A 375 -18.30 10.15 -26.58
N LEU A 376 -17.70 9.38 -25.66
CA LEU A 376 -17.07 9.92 -24.45
C LEU A 376 -15.80 10.75 -24.73
N ARG A 377 -15.22 10.63 -25.93
CA ARG A 377 -13.99 11.33 -26.33
C ARG A 377 -14.29 12.64 -27.08
N SER A 378 -15.26 12.64 -28.00
CA SER A 378 -15.50 13.77 -28.91
C SER A 378 -16.62 14.72 -28.50
N GLU A 379 -17.63 14.26 -27.77
CA GLU A 379 -18.81 15.07 -27.45
C GLU A 379 -18.61 15.94 -26.22
N ASP A 380 -19.25 17.11 -26.20
CA ASP A 380 -19.24 17.97 -25.01
C ASP A 380 -20.11 17.39 -23.89
N LEU A 381 -19.50 17.24 -22.71
CA LEU A 381 -20.14 16.74 -21.49
C LEU A 381 -21.28 17.64 -21.02
N GLN A 382 -21.12 18.97 -21.12
CA GLN A 382 -22.10 19.93 -20.60
C GLN A 382 -23.42 19.85 -21.39
N ALA A 383 -23.33 19.87 -22.72
CA ALA A 383 -24.48 19.78 -23.62
C ALA A 383 -25.14 18.38 -23.63
N ASN A 384 -24.40 17.31 -23.31
CA ASN A 384 -24.87 15.92 -23.51
C ASN A 384 -24.87 15.07 -22.22
N THR A 385 -24.94 15.67 -21.02
CA THR A 385 -24.78 14.95 -19.73
C THR A 385 -25.69 13.71 -19.58
N GLU A 386 -26.96 13.76 -19.99
CA GLU A 386 -27.83 12.56 -19.98
C GLU A 386 -27.35 11.47 -20.94
N ALA A 387 -26.91 11.83 -22.15
CA ALA A 387 -26.45 10.83 -23.12
C ALA A 387 -25.18 10.13 -22.64
N PHE A 388 -24.29 10.88 -21.97
CA PHE A 388 -23.13 10.33 -21.27
C PHE A 388 -23.55 9.33 -20.17
N LEU A 389 -24.63 9.61 -19.42
CA LEU A 389 -25.15 8.71 -18.37
C LEU A 389 -25.68 7.37 -18.91
N TYR A 390 -26.29 7.35 -20.11
CA TYR A 390 -26.71 6.10 -20.74
C TYR A 390 -25.54 5.37 -21.43
N CYS A 391 -24.62 6.12 -22.06
CA CYS A 391 -23.39 5.59 -22.64
C CYS A 391 -22.51 4.90 -21.57
N LEU A 392 -22.24 5.58 -20.45
CA LEU A 392 -21.49 5.00 -19.34
C LEU A 392 -22.25 3.93 -18.58
N GLY A 393 -23.58 4.00 -18.53
CA GLY A 393 -24.41 2.91 -18.04
C GLY A 393 -24.16 1.62 -18.83
N THR A 394 -24.06 1.74 -20.16
CA THR A 394 -23.76 0.66 -21.11
C THR A 394 -22.34 0.14 -20.91
N ILE A 395 -21.33 1.03 -20.95
CA ILE A 395 -19.91 0.66 -20.77
C ILE A 395 -19.68 -0.01 -19.40
N LYS A 396 -20.34 0.46 -18.34
CA LYS A 396 -20.30 -0.16 -17.01
C LYS A 396 -20.84 -1.59 -17.04
N PHE A 397 -21.96 -1.85 -17.72
CA PHE A 397 -22.51 -3.21 -17.88
C PHE A 397 -21.54 -4.11 -18.66
N ILE A 398 -21.04 -3.64 -19.80
CA ILE A 398 -20.04 -4.34 -20.63
C ILE A 398 -18.79 -4.70 -19.80
N SER A 399 -18.27 -3.76 -19.00
CA SER A 399 -17.12 -3.99 -18.11
C SER A 399 -17.36 -5.00 -16.98
N GLY A 400 -18.59 -5.48 -16.79
CA GLY A 400 -18.89 -6.58 -15.88
C GLY A 400 -18.52 -7.95 -16.45
N ASN A 401 -18.34 -8.06 -17.76
CA ASN A 401 -17.99 -9.31 -18.45
C ASN A 401 -16.47 -9.32 -18.75
N PRO A 402 -15.71 -10.34 -18.27
CA PRO A 402 -14.27 -10.46 -18.48
C PRO A 402 -13.82 -10.40 -19.95
N GLY A 403 -14.65 -10.87 -20.89
CA GLY A 403 -14.33 -10.92 -22.33
C GLY A 403 -14.05 -9.56 -22.95
N PHE A 404 -14.65 -8.49 -22.41
CA PHE A 404 -14.43 -7.12 -22.90
C PHE A 404 -13.25 -6.40 -22.25
N LEU A 405 -12.75 -6.86 -21.09
CA LEU A 405 -11.79 -6.07 -20.30
C LEU A 405 -10.51 -5.76 -21.08
N HIS A 406 -9.97 -6.75 -21.81
CA HIS A 406 -8.77 -6.55 -22.63
C HIS A 406 -9.02 -5.54 -23.77
N GLU A 407 -10.16 -5.66 -24.45
CA GLU A 407 -10.56 -4.76 -25.54
C GLU A 407 -10.76 -3.31 -25.05
N MET A 408 -11.45 -3.14 -23.91
CA MET A 408 -11.64 -1.82 -23.29
C MET A 408 -10.31 -1.16 -22.94
N ILE A 409 -9.36 -1.92 -22.38
CA ILE A 409 -8.04 -1.38 -22.00
C ILE A 409 -7.22 -1.05 -23.24
N SER A 410 -7.22 -1.90 -24.29
CA SER A 410 -6.46 -1.65 -25.52
C SER A 410 -6.98 -0.43 -26.28
N LYS A 411 -8.29 -0.17 -26.24
CA LYS A 411 -8.95 1.02 -26.84
C LYS A 411 -8.86 2.29 -25.97
N GLY A 412 -8.11 2.25 -24.86
CA GLY A 412 -7.82 3.43 -24.03
C GLY A 412 -8.95 3.86 -23.09
N ALA A 413 -9.82 2.94 -22.66
CA ALA A 413 -10.94 3.26 -21.78
C ALA A 413 -10.50 3.88 -20.44
N VAL A 414 -9.36 3.45 -19.88
CA VAL A 414 -8.84 4.01 -18.61
C VAL A 414 -8.53 5.50 -18.77
N GLU A 415 -7.85 5.88 -19.85
CA GLU A 415 -7.48 7.25 -20.16
C GLU A 415 -8.71 8.12 -20.44
N ILE A 416 -9.68 7.63 -21.21
CA ILE A 416 -10.95 8.34 -21.50
C ILE A 416 -11.72 8.61 -20.21
N LEU A 417 -11.91 7.58 -19.37
CA LEU A 417 -12.66 7.67 -18.12
C LEU A 417 -11.98 8.59 -17.10
N MET A 418 -10.64 8.58 -17.02
CA MET A 418 -9.89 9.50 -16.17
C MET A 418 -9.90 10.94 -16.70
N ASN A 419 -9.89 11.14 -18.03
CA ASN A 419 -10.08 12.47 -18.61
C ASN A 419 -11.48 13.02 -18.30
N LEU A 420 -12.51 12.17 -18.34
CA LEU A 420 -13.87 12.58 -17.98
C LEU A 420 -13.98 12.98 -16.50
N ILE A 421 -13.33 12.24 -15.59
CA ILE A 421 -13.20 12.65 -14.18
C ILE A 421 -12.57 14.04 -14.06
N LYS A 422 -11.48 14.30 -14.80
CA LYS A 422 -10.81 15.60 -14.81
C LYS A 422 -11.75 16.72 -15.28
N GLN A 423 -12.51 16.50 -16.36
CA GLN A 423 -13.50 17.46 -16.86
C GLN A 423 -14.60 17.75 -15.82
N ILE A 424 -15.16 16.73 -15.16
CA ILE A 424 -16.17 16.90 -14.10
C ILE A 424 -15.61 17.75 -12.94
N ASN A 425 -14.38 17.47 -12.51
CA ASN A 425 -13.70 18.19 -11.43
C ASN A 425 -13.38 19.65 -11.81
N GLU A 426 -12.94 19.91 -13.04
CA GLU A 426 -12.64 21.26 -13.53
C GLU A 426 -13.90 22.10 -13.71
N ASN A 427 -14.98 21.51 -14.21
CA ASN A 427 -16.26 22.20 -14.34
C ASN A 427 -16.80 22.61 -12.97
N THR A 428 -16.82 21.69 -12.00
CA THR A 428 -17.25 21.98 -10.61
C THR A 428 -16.43 23.09 -9.95
N LYS A 429 -15.13 23.21 -10.27
CA LYS A 429 -14.28 24.33 -9.80
C LYS A 429 -14.63 25.67 -10.46
N LYS A 430 -15.02 25.67 -11.74
CA LYS A 430 -15.32 26.89 -12.52
C LYS A 430 -16.71 27.45 -12.21
N SER A 431 -17.71 26.59 -12.03
CA SER A 431 -19.12 26.99 -11.82
C SER A 431 -19.49 27.25 -10.34
N GLY A 432 -18.61 26.89 -9.39
CA GLY A 432 -18.90 26.92 -7.95
C GLY A 432 -20.02 25.96 -7.50
N THR A 433 -20.61 25.21 -8.43
CA THR A 433 -21.82 24.39 -8.27
C THR A 433 -21.64 23.09 -9.04
N CYS A 434 -22.03 21.96 -8.44
CA CYS A 434 -21.92 20.66 -9.10
C CYS A 434 -22.87 20.59 -10.31
N LEU A 435 -22.36 20.13 -11.45
CA LEU A 435 -23.18 19.85 -12.62
C LEU A 435 -24.32 18.87 -12.24
N PRO A 436 -25.58 19.07 -12.68
CA PRO A 436 -26.65 18.11 -12.45
C PRO A 436 -26.24 16.71 -12.90
N ASN A 437 -26.64 15.68 -12.14
CA ASN A 437 -26.28 14.28 -12.37
C ASN A 437 -24.77 13.93 -12.33
N SER A 438 -23.86 14.86 -12.02
CA SER A 438 -22.40 14.57 -11.92
C SER A 438 -22.07 13.45 -10.93
N GLY A 439 -22.79 13.36 -9.79
CA GLY A 439 -22.67 12.25 -8.85
C GLY A 439 -22.98 10.89 -9.51
N HIS A 440 -24.16 10.76 -10.13
CA HIS A 440 -24.55 9.54 -10.86
C HIS A 440 -23.56 9.16 -11.97
N LEU A 441 -23.03 10.16 -12.68
CA LEU A 441 -22.02 9.96 -13.71
C LEU A 441 -20.72 9.41 -13.11
N LEU A 442 -20.22 10.03 -12.03
CA LEU A 442 -19.04 9.56 -11.29
C LEU A 442 -19.24 8.17 -10.71
N VAL A 443 -20.44 7.81 -10.22
CA VAL A 443 -20.75 6.44 -9.76
C VAL A 443 -20.53 5.43 -10.90
N GLN A 444 -21.00 5.72 -12.11
CA GLN A 444 -20.81 4.84 -13.27
C GLN A 444 -19.34 4.78 -13.74
N VAL A 445 -18.67 5.92 -13.85
CA VAL A 445 -17.25 5.99 -14.24
C VAL A 445 -16.38 5.21 -13.26
N THR A 446 -16.55 5.46 -11.95
CA THR A 446 -15.78 4.76 -10.91
C THR A 446 -16.14 3.28 -10.79
N ALA A 447 -17.40 2.88 -11.03
CA ALA A 447 -17.78 1.47 -11.11
C ALA A 447 -17.11 0.75 -12.29
N THR A 448 -16.98 1.42 -13.44
CA THR A 448 -16.30 0.89 -14.63
C THR A 448 -14.79 0.74 -14.38
N LEU A 449 -14.14 1.80 -13.88
CA LEU A 449 -12.72 1.79 -13.52
C LEU A 449 -12.38 0.69 -12.49
N ARG A 450 -13.27 0.46 -11.51
CA ARG A 450 -13.17 -0.61 -10.50
C ARG A 450 -13.18 -2.03 -11.09
N ASN A 451 -13.84 -2.23 -12.23
CA ASN A 451 -13.85 -3.53 -12.92
C ASN A 451 -12.59 -3.71 -13.78
N LEU A 452 -12.07 -2.64 -14.39
CA LEU A 452 -10.86 -2.67 -15.23
C LEU A 452 -9.56 -2.85 -14.41
N VAL A 453 -9.51 -2.36 -13.17
CA VAL A 453 -8.27 -2.15 -12.41
C VAL A 453 -7.51 -3.43 -12.01
N ASP A 454 -8.12 -4.61 -12.05
CA ASP A 454 -7.44 -5.86 -11.72
C ASP A 454 -6.40 -6.26 -12.80
N SER A 455 -6.55 -5.76 -14.02
CA SER A 455 -5.63 -6.03 -15.11
C SER A 455 -4.27 -5.34 -14.89
N PRO A 456 -3.13 -6.05 -15.04
CA PRO A 456 -1.80 -5.45 -14.99
C PRO A 456 -1.60 -4.31 -16.00
N LEU A 457 -2.22 -4.42 -17.19
CA LEU A 457 -2.18 -3.37 -18.21
C LEU A 457 -2.93 -2.12 -17.72
N ALA A 458 -4.13 -2.28 -17.14
CA ALA A 458 -4.86 -1.16 -16.56
C ALA A 458 -4.06 -0.50 -15.43
N ARG A 459 -3.48 -1.27 -14.50
CA ARG A 459 -2.64 -0.74 -13.41
C ARG A 459 -1.48 0.11 -13.95
N SER A 460 -0.79 -0.35 -14.98
CA SER A 460 0.27 0.42 -15.66
C SER A 460 -0.26 1.76 -16.19
N LYS A 461 -1.45 1.78 -16.82
CA LYS A 461 -2.10 3.02 -17.28
C LYS A 461 -2.48 3.96 -16.14
N PHE A 462 -3.05 3.46 -15.03
CA PHE A 462 -3.38 4.28 -13.84
C PHE A 462 -2.13 5.00 -13.29
N LEU A 463 -0.98 4.33 -13.29
CA LEU A 463 0.29 4.91 -12.87
C LEU A 463 0.82 5.92 -13.90
N SER A 464 0.87 5.57 -15.19
CA SER A 464 1.44 6.44 -16.24
C SER A 464 0.70 7.77 -16.39
N ILE A 465 -0.62 7.80 -16.16
CA ILE A 465 -1.44 9.02 -16.23
C ILE A 465 -1.62 9.72 -14.88
N SER A 466 -0.95 9.27 -13.81
CA SER A 466 -1.04 9.84 -12.45
C SER A 466 -2.49 9.94 -11.94
N ALA A 467 -3.27 8.87 -12.12
CA ALA A 467 -4.70 8.85 -11.83
C ALA A 467 -5.03 8.92 -10.32
N LEU A 468 -4.13 8.43 -9.45
CA LEU A 468 -4.40 8.25 -8.02
C LEU A 468 -4.71 9.57 -7.28
N PRO A 469 -3.92 10.67 -7.42
CA PRO A 469 -4.26 11.98 -6.87
C PRO A 469 -5.61 12.56 -7.38
N GLN A 470 -5.99 12.28 -8.64
CA GLN A 470 -7.27 12.72 -9.19
C GLN A 470 -8.43 11.98 -8.53
N LEU A 471 -8.31 10.66 -8.34
CA LEU A 471 -9.29 9.86 -7.59
C LEU A 471 -9.42 10.32 -6.13
N CYS A 472 -8.32 10.66 -5.46
CA CYS A 472 -8.38 11.28 -4.13
C CYS A 472 -9.09 12.65 -4.15
N THR A 473 -8.90 13.44 -5.22
CA THR A 473 -9.58 14.74 -5.38
C THR A 473 -11.09 14.56 -5.51
N VAL A 474 -11.55 13.64 -6.37
CA VAL A 474 -12.98 13.28 -6.50
C VAL A 474 -13.54 12.83 -5.14
N MET A 475 -12.86 11.92 -4.47
CA MET A 475 -13.31 11.34 -3.20
C MET A 475 -13.41 12.39 -2.08
N GLY A 476 -12.59 13.45 -2.13
CA GLY A 476 -12.68 14.59 -1.24
C GLY A 476 -13.82 15.55 -1.58
N GLN A 477 -14.03 15.87 -2.87
CA GLN A 477 -15.12 16.74 -3.32
C GLN A 477 -16.50 16.09 -3.12
N TYR A 478 -16.62 14.81 -3.45
CA TYR A 478 -17.85 14.02 -3.35
C TYR A 478 -17.92 13.21 -2.06
N MET A 479 -17.32 13.69 -0.96
CA MET A 479 -17.34 13.05 0.36
C MET A 479 -18.76 12.92 0.96
N GLY A 480 -19.79 13.51 0.36
CA GLY A 480 -21.20 13.23 0.69
C GLY A 480 -21.75 11.96 0.02
N ASP A 481 -21.25 11.64 -1.17
CA ASP A 481 -21.72 10.55 -2.01
C ASP A 481 -21.12 9.22 -1.53
N LYS A 482 -22.01 8.40 -0.96
CA LYS A 482 -21.67 7.08 -0.41
C LYS A 482 -21.16 6.12 -1.48
N ASP A 483 -21.58 6.23 -2.73
CA ASP A 483 -21.31 5.24 -3.77
C ASP A 483 -20.04 5.60 -4.55
N VAL A 484 -19.84 6.88 -4.86
CA VAL A 484 -18.55 7.39 -5.38
C VAL A 484 -17.42 7.05 -4.41
N CYS A 485 -17.57 7.37 -3.12
CA CYS A 485 -16.56 7.04 -2.12
C CYS A 485 -16.27 5.54 -2.03
N THR A 486 -17.29 4.69 -2.14
CA THR A 486 -17.09 3.24 -2.01
C THR A 486 -16.49 2.61 -3.26
N ASN A 487 -16.82 3.09 -4.46
CA ASN A 487 -16.16 2.64 -5.68
C ASN A 487 -14.69 3.08 -5.72
N ILE A 488 -14.37 4.32 -5.33
CA ILE A 488 -12.97 4.78 -5.24
C ILE A 488 -12.18 4.00 -4.17
N ALA A 489 -12.76 3.75 -3.00
CA ALA A 489 -12.14 2.90 -1.99
C ALA A 489 -11.92 1.45 -2.49
N ARG A 490 -12.82 0.91 -3.33
CA ARG A 490 -12.63 -0.40 -4.00
C ARG A 490 -11.49 -0.37 -5.02
N ILE A 491 -11.37 0.69 -5.84
CA ILE A 491 -10.24 0.90 -6.76
C ILE A 491 -8.92 0.92 -5.98
N PHE A 492 -8.82 1.75 -4.93
CA PHE A 492 -7.60 1.84 -4.12
C PHE A 492 -7.30 0.56 -3.33
N SER A 493 -8.30 -0.18 -2.83
CA SER A 493 -8.08 -1.48 -2.18
C SER A 493 -7.34 -2.45 -3.11
N LYS A 494 -7.79 -2.53 -4.38
CA LYS A 494 -7.19 -3.38 -5.41
C LYS A 494 -5.80 -2.88 -5.84
N LEU A 495 -5.63 -1.58 -6.08
CA LEU A 495 -4.34 -1.02 -6.47
C LEU A 495 -3.27 -1.19 -5.38
N THR A 496 -3.62 -0.94 -4.12
CA THR A 496 -2.66 -0.99 -3.00
C THR A 496 -2.27 -2.41 -2.56
N THR A 497 -2.70 -3.47 -3.23
CA THR A 497 -2.01 -4.77 -3.08
C THR A 497 -0.63 -4.75 -3.76
N TYR A 498 -0.42 -3.85 -4.73
CA TYR A 498 0.82 -3.68 -5.48
C TYR A 498 1.69 -2.55 -4.92
N HIS A 499 3.01 -2.79 -4.81
CA HIS A 499 3.94 -1.89 -4.14
C HIS A 499 4.16 -0.56 -4.88
N ASP A 500 4.22 -0.60 -6.21
CA ASP A 500 4.27 0.57 -7.11
C ASP A 500 3.11 1.54 -6.86
N CYS A 501 1.88 1.01 -6.76
CA CYS A 501 0.70 1.79 -6.43
C CYS A 501 0.69 2.30 -4.98
N CYS A 502 1.22 1.52 -4.02
CA CYS A 502 1.41 2.00 -2.65
C CYS A 502 2.36 3.20 -2.58
N VAL A 503 3.50 3.16 -3.28
CA VAL A 503 4.44 4.28 -3.36
C VAL A 503 3.78 5.49 -4.03
N ALA A 504 3.10 5.29 -5.16
CA ALA A 504 2.42 6.37 -5.89
C ALA A 504 1.32 7.06 -5.05
N LEU A 505 0.54 6.29 -4.26
CA LEU A 505 -0.48 6.86 -3.37
C LEU A 505 0.13 7.51 -2.12
N ALA A 506 1.15 6.90 -1.51
CA ALA A 506 1.83 7.43 -0.32
C ALA A 506 2.53 8.78 -0.59
N ASN A 507 3.04 8.98 -1.81
CA ASN A 507 3.62 10.25 -2.26
C ASN A 507 2.60 11.39 -2.31
N TYR A 508 1.30 11.10 -2.41
CA TYR A 508 0.23 12.09 -2.27
C TYR A 508 -0.21 12.19 -0.81
N SER A 509 0.59 12.88 0.02
CA SER A 509 0.43 12.96 1.49
C SER A 509 -0.96 13.39 1.97
N ARG A 510 -1.72 14.16 1.17
CA ARG A 510 -3.10 14.55 1.47
C ARG A 510 -4.08 13.36 1.52
N CYS A 511 -3.71 12.18 0.99
CA CYS A 511 -4.54 10.97 1.08
C CYS A 511 -4.81 10.55 2.53
N TYR A 512 -3.84 10.67 3.45
CA TYR A 512 -4.00 10.28 4.84
C TYR A 512 -5.09 11.08 5.56
N ALA A 513 -5.09 12.42 5.40
CA ALA A 513 -6.12 13.29 5.95
C ALA A 513 -7.50 13.03 5.33
N LEU A 514 -7.55 12.77 4.01
CA LEU A 514 -8.78 12.36 3.32
C LEU A 514 -9.37 11.06 3.89
N PHE A 515 -8.53 10.04 4.08
CA PHE A 515 -8.94 8.74 4.62
C PHE A 515 -9.42 8.85 6.07
N LEU A 516 -8.77 9.65 6.91
CA LEU A 516 -9.24 9.92 8.28
C LEU A 516 -10.59 10.66 8.31
N ASN A 517 -10.78 11.67 7.44
CA ASN A 517 -12.06 12.38 7.34
C ASN A 517 -13.20 11.45 6.89
N LEU A 518 -12.94 10.54 5.95
CA LEU A 518 -13.90 9.52 5.52
C LEU A 518 -14.24 8.53 6.63
N ILE A 519 -13.24 8.08 7.41
CA ILE A 519 -13.45 7.21 8.58
C ILE A 519 -14.38 7.91 9.58
N ASN A 520 -14.09 9.16 9.93
CA ASN A 520 -14.89 9.93 10.89
C ASN A 520 -16.33 10.19 10.39
N LYS A 521 -16.51 10.45 9.09
CA LYS A 521 -17.85 10.67 8.50
C LYS A 521 -18.68 9.40 8.39
N TYR A 522 -18.04 8.27 8.11
CA TYR A 522 -18.72 7.03 7.71
C TYR A 522 -18.52 5.87 8.70
N GLN A 523 -18.27 6.14 9.99
CA GLN A 523 -18.02 5.11 11.02
C GLN A 523 -19.03 3.94 11.01
N LYS A 524 -20.31 4.21 10.72
CA LYS A 524 -21.38 3.18 10.63
C LYS A 524 -21.42 2.40 9.30
N LYS A 525 -20.68 2.81 8.27
CA LYS A 525 -20.63 2.17 6.93
C LYS A 525 -19.44 1.22 6.83
N GLN A 526 -19.58 0.04 7.45
CA GLN A 526 -18.50 -0.93 7.64
C GLN A 526 -17.81 -1.34 6.32
N ASP A 527 -18.56 -1.49 5.21
CA ASP A 527 -18.02 -1.90 3.91
C ASP A 527 -17.08 -0.87 3.23
N LEU A 528 -17.18 0.40 3.64
CA LEU A 528 -16.27 1.49 3.25
C LEU A 528 -15.12 1.60 4.25
N ILE A 529 -15.41 1.58 5.55
CA ILE A 529 -14.42 1.66 6.63
C ILE A 529 -13.34 0.58 6.48
N VAL A 530 -13.75 -0.69 6.34
CA VAL A 530 -12.83 -1.83 6.21
C VAL A 530 -11.85 -1.68 5.04
N ARG A 531 -12.28 -1.02 3.95
CA ARG A 531 -11.46 -0.75 2.76
C ARG A 531 -10.48 0.39 2.98
N ILE A 532 -10.90 1.46 3.65
CA ILE A 532 -10.01 2.58 3.98
C ILE A 532 -8.90 2.11 4.93
N ILE A 533 -9.24 1.31 5.94
CA ILE A 533 -8.24 0.73 6.85
C ILE A 533 -7.33 -0.28 6.10
N PHE A 534 -7.88 -1.09 5.18
CA PHE A 534 -7.08 -1.98 4.34
C PHE A 534 -6.04 -1.20 3.52
N ILE A 535 -6.45 -0.11 2.86
CA ILE A 535 -5.55 0.81 2.14
C ILE A 535 -4.45 1.34 3.08
N LEU A 536 -4.81 1.89 4.25
CA LEU A 536 -3.85 2.40 5.23
C LEU A 536 -2.86 1.31 5.70
N GLY A 537 -3.34 0.08 5.92
CA GLY A 537 -2.51 -1.05 6.32
C GLY A 537 -1.51 -1.45 5.25
N ASN A 538 -1.89 -1.39 3.98
CA ASN A 538 -1.01 -1.68 2.85
C ASN A 538 0.03 -0.56 2.63
N LEU A 539 -0.38 0.72 2.74
CA LEU A 539 0.53 1.87 2.64
C LEU A 539 1.59 1.86 3.74
N THR A 540 1.22 1.48 4.97
CA THR A 540 2.12 1.42 6.12
C THR A 540 2.94 0.13 6.20
N ALA A 541 2.67 -0.88 5.36
CA ALA A 541 3.32 -2.19 5.45
C ALA A 541 4.84 -2.16 5.17
N LYS A 542 5.26 -1.54 4.06
CA LYS A 542 6.67 -1.54 3.60
C LYS A 542 7.25 -0.14 3.39
N ASN A 543 6.72 0.88 4.07
CA ASN A 543 7.14 2.27 3.85
C ASN A 543 7.21 3.05 5.18
N ASN A 544 8.43 3.31 5.65
CA ASN A 544 8.67 4.09 6.88
C ASN A 544 8.18 5.53 6.77
N LEU A 545 8.35 6.18 5.62
CA LEU A 545 7.82 7.52 5.38
C LEU A 545 6.30 7.53 5.45
N ALA A 546 5.60 6.50 4.92
CA ALA A 546 4.14 6.41 5.04
C ALA A 546 3.67 6.26 6.50
N ARG A 547 4.37 5.45 7.32
CA ARG A 547 4.11 5.33 8.77
C ARG A 547 4.25 6.68 9.47
N GLU A 548 5.35 7.39 9.18
CA GLU A 548 5.64 8.70 9.76
C GLU A 548 4.60 9.75 9.34
N GLN A 549 4.36 9.89 8.03
CA GLN A 549 3.43 10.88 7.47
C GLN A 549 2.00 10.65 7.97
N PHE A 550 1.51 9.41 8.02
CA PHE A 550 0.20 9.09 8.61
C PHE A 550 0.13 9.52 10.08
N SER A 551 1.15 9.19 10.88
CA SER A 551 1.18 9.54 12.31
C SER A 551 1.14 11.04 12.56
N LYS A 552 1.80 11.83 11.70
CA LYS A 552 1.86 13.30 11.78
C LYS A 552 0.53 13.99 11.44
N VAL A 553 -0.44 13.29 10.82
CA VAL A 553 -1.75 13.89 10.54
C VAL A 553 -2.53 14.09 11.84
N LYS A 554 -2.98 15.34 12.07
CA LYS A 554 -3.80 15.72 13.23
C LYS A 554 -5.02 14.79 13.34
N GLY A 555 -5.16 14.14 14.51
CA GLY A 555 -6.28 13.24 14.79
C GLY A 555 -6.13 11.80 14.29
N SER A 556 -4.98 11.42 13.70
CA SER A 556 -4.71 10.05 13.22
C SER A 556 -4.91 8.98 14.30
N ILE A 557 -4.15 9.07 15.39
CA ILE A 557 -4.20 8.14 16.52
C ILE A 557 -5.55 8.20 17.27
N PRO A 558 -6.13 9.37 17.60
CA PRO A 558 -7.49 9.47 18.14
C PRO A 558 -8.58 8.81 17.26
N THR A 559 -8.50 8.96 15.94
CA THR A 559 -9.46 8.35 15.01
C THR A 559 -9.35 6.83 15.01
N LEU A 560 -8.12 6.29 14.94
CA LEU A 560 -7.91 4.84 15.07
C LEU A 560 -8.38 4.30 16.42
N LEU A 561 -8.12 5.01 17.52
CA LEU A 561 -8.55 4.62 18.86
C LEU A 561 -10.08 4.62 18.99
N SER A 562 -10.76 5.67 18.53
CA SER A 562 -12.22 5.74 18.51
C SER A 562 -12.82 4.58 17.73
N LEU A 563 -12.22 4.25 16.58
CA LEU A 563 -12.67 3.18 15.70
C LEU A 563 -12.46 1.80 16.34
N PHE A 564 -11.31 1.57 16.99
CA PHE A 564 -11.03 0.33 17.73
C PHE A 564 -12.08 0.14 18.83
N HIS A 565 -12.32 1.16 19.66
CA HIS A 565 -13.34 1.10 20.70
C HIS A 565 -14.75 0.82 20.13
N THR A 566 -15.18 1.52 19.07
CA THR A 566 -16.51 1.29 18.48
C THR A 566 -16.68 -0.16 18.00
N PHE A 567 -15.67 -0.71 17.33
CA PHE A 567 -15.75 -2.04 16.75
C PHE A 567 -15.51 -3.16 17.77
N HIS A 568 -14.77 -2.89 18.84
CA HIS A 568 -14.62 -3.76 20.01
C HIS A 568 -15.97 -3.99 20.71
N GLU A 569 -16.72 -2.93 21.01
CA GLU A 569 -18.04 -3.05 21.64
C GLU A 569 -19.05 -3.77 20.73
N LEU A 570 -19.00 -3.52 19.41
CA LEU A 570 -19.84 -4.23 18.44
C LEU A 570 -19.53 -5.73 18.38
N ASP A 571 -18.26 -6.12 18.43
CA ASP A 571 -17.87 -7.53 18.45
C ASP A 571 -18.30 -8.19 19.78
N LEU A 572 -18.01 -7.57 20.93
CA LEU A 572 -18.45 -8.05 22.24
C LEU A 572 -19.98 -8.26 22.31
N HIS A 573 -20.77 -7.30 21.84
CA HIS A 573 -22.24 -7.42 21.85
C HIS A 573 -22.76 -8.50 20.90
N SER A 574 -22.03 -8.83 19.82
CA SER A 574 -22.39 -9.92 18.91
C SER A 574 -22.21 -11.33 19.52
N ARG A 575 -21.52 -11.43 20.66
CA ARG A 575 -21.16 -12.69 21.34
C ARG A 575 -22.12 -13.08 22.48
N LYS A 576 -23.27 -12.39 22.64
CA LYS A 576 -24.27 -12.77 23.65
C LYS A 576 -24.67 -14.25 23.47
N PRO A 577 -24.85 -15.02 24.56
CA PRO A 577 -25.07 -16.46 24.44
C PRO A 577 -26.37 -16.75 23.71
N LEU A 578 -26.29 -17.57 22.65
CA LEU A 578 -27.39 -18.50 22.38
C LEU A 578 -27.47 -19.45 23.57
N GLY A 579 -28.70 -19.81 23.98
CA GLY A 579 -28.92 -20.70 25.11
C GLY A 579 -28.20 -22.04 24.95
N GLU A 580 -27.89 -22.67 26.09
CA GLU A 580 -27.25 -23.99 26.15
C GLU A 580 -28.09 -25.00 25.35
N GLY A 581 -27.57 -25.48 24.21
CA GLY A 581 -28.28 -26.45 23.38
C GLY A 581 -27.77 -26.66 21.95
N GLU A 582 -27.24 -25.62 21.28
CA GLU A 582 -26.80 -25.76 19.87
C GLU A 582 -25.29 -26.03 19.74
N GLU A 583 -24.94 -27.20 19.20
CA GLU A 583 -23.56 -27.57 18.87
C GLU A 583 -22.94 -26.54 17.90
N ARG A 584 -21.77 -26.00 18.25
CA ARG A 584 -20.99 -25.16 17.34
C ARG A 584 -20.53 -25.99 16.14
N SER A 585 -21.18 -25.81 14.99
CA SER A 585 -20.77 -26.45 13.74
C SER A 585 -19.30 -26.11 13.40
N LYS A 586 -18.51 -27.13 13.05
CA LYS A 586 -17.05 -27.04 12.79
C LYS A 586 -16.70 -26.33 11.46
N ALA A 587 -17.61 -25.54 10.90
CA ALA A 587 -17.35 -24.76 9.69
C ALA A 587 -16.59 -23.47 10.04
N PRO A 588 -15.61 -23.03 9.22
CA PRO A 588 -14.92 -21.75 9.45
C PRO A 588 -15.93 -20.60 9.38
N ARG A 589 -16.26 -20.05 10.55
CA ARG A 589 -17.17 -18.91 10.68
C ARG A 589 -16.50 -17.71 10.02
N ARG A 590 -17.11 -17.18 8.95
CA ARG A 590 -16.64 -15.93 8.34
C ARG A 590 -16.59 -14.85 9.44
N PRO A 591 -15.51 -14.05 9.53
CA PRO A 591 -15.42 -12.95 10.48
C PRO A 591 -16.68 -12.10 10.44
N ALA A 592 -17.21 -11.76 11.62
CA ALA A 592 -18.25 -10.75 11.70
C ALA A 592 -17.72 -9.47 11.03
N GLN A 593 -18.58 -8.67 10.39
CA GLN A 593 -18.11 -7.46 9.70
C GLN A 593 -17.39 -6.48 10.64
N ALA A 594 -17.65 -6.56 11.94
CA ALA A 594 -16.90 -5.85 12.97
C ALA A 594 -15.47 -6.42 13.19
N GLU A 595 -15.35 -7.74 13.22
CA GLU A 595 -14.07 -8.46 13.33
C GLU A 595 -13.15 -8.19 12.12
N ASP A 596 -13.69 -8.19 10.89
CA ASP A 596 -12.95 -7.81 9.65
C ASP A 596 -12.35 -6.39 9.77
N VAL A 597 -13.07 -5.47 10.42
CA VAL A 597 -12.59 -4.10 10.70
C VAL A 597 -11.51 -4.11 11.80
N LEU A 598 -11.72 -4.82 12.92
CA LEU A 598 -10.73 -4.93 14.01
C LEU A 598 -9.41 -5.52 13.52
N ILE A 599 -9.47 -6.63 12.79
CA ILE A 599 -8.34 -7.29 12.12
C ILE A 599 -7.49 -6.27 11.35
N LYS A 600 -8.13 -5.50 10.45
CA LYS A 600 -7.43 -4.55 9.58
C LYS A 600 -6.94 -3.32 10.34
N LEU A 601 -7.63 -2.92 11.41
CA LEU A 601 -7.24 -1.81 12.27
C LEU A 601 -6.00 -2.16 13.08
N THR A 602 -6.02 -3.33 13.74
CA THR A 602 -4.88 -3.85 14.48
C THR A 602 -3.68 -4.07 13.57
N ARG A 603 -3.88 -4.50 12.31
CA ARG A 603 -2.83 -4.52 11.28
C ARG A 603 -2.20 -3.14 11.01
N VAL A 604 -2.99 -2.06 10.97
CA VAL A 604 -2.46 -0.69 10.86
C VAL A 604 -1.63 -0.34 12.10
N LEU A 605 -2.12 -0.66 13.31
CA LEU A 605 -1.38 -0.42 14.56
C LEU A 605 -0.06 -1.20 14.61
N ALA A 606 -0.06 -2.48 14.24
CA ALA A 606 1.14 -3.31 14.11
C ALA A 606 2.17 -2.66 13.18
N ASN A 607 1.74 -2.21 12.00
CA ASN A 607 2.62 -1.58 11.01
C ASN A 607 3.15 -0.21 11.47
N LEU A 608 2.34 0.61 12.15
CA LEU A 608 2.78 1.88 12.75
C LEU A 608 3.75 1.66 13.92
N ALA A 609 3.54 0.61 14.71
CA ALA A 609 4.39 0.21 15.82
C ALA A 609 5.80 -0.24 15.39
N ILE A 610 6.11 -0.29 14.10
CA ILE A 610 7.47 -0.56 13.60
C ILE A 610 8.33 0.70 13.52
N HIS A 611 7.72 1.88 13.36
CA HIS A 611 8.46 3.12 13.13
C HIS A 611 9.07 3.64 14.44
N PRO A 612 10.39 3.94 14.50
CA PRO A 612 11.10 4.21 15.75
C PRO A 612 10.62 5.44 16.52
N GLY A 613 9.97 6.42 15.86
CA GLY A 613 9.33 7.55 16.53
C GLY A 613 7.84 7.35 16.89
N VAL A 614 7.16 6.39 16.27
CA VAL A 614 5.69 6.22 16.41
C VAL A 614 5.37 5.05 17.34
N GLY A 615 6.11 3.95 17.24
CA GLY A 615 5.98 2.80 18.14
C GLY A 615 6.10 3.16 19.62
N PRO A 616 7.12 3.92 20.06
CA PRO A 616 7.19 4.43 21.44
C PRO A 616 5.96 5.25 21.84
N ALA A 617 5.48 6.15 20.99
CA ALA A 617 4.33 7.01 21.27
C ALA A 617 2.99 6.24 21.34
N ILE A 618 2.92 5.06 20.71
CA ILE A 618 1.79 4.12 20.87
C ILE A 618 1.99 3.28 22.15
N ALA A 619 3.22 2.86 22.48
CA ALA A 619 3.52 2.09 23.69
C ALA A 619 3.23 2.87 24.98
N THR A 620 3.37 4.19 24.96
CA THR A 620 2.99 5.10 26.06
C THR A 620 1.49 5.44 26.10
N GLN A 621 0.63 4.79 25.30
CA GLN A 621 -0.77 5.19 25.11
C GLN A 621 -1.76 4.22 25.78
N PRO A 622 -2.25 4.49 27.01
CA PRO A 622 -2.92 3.48 27.84
C PRO A 622 -4.21 2.91 27.24
N ARG A 623 -4.94 3.72 26.46
CA ARG A 623 -6.20 3.29 25.83
C ARG A 623 -5.99 2.33 24.65
N ILE A 624 -4.89 2.47 23.90
CA ILE A 624 -4.57 1.55 22.79
C ILE A 624 -4.06 0.22 23.36
N VAL A 625 -3.11 0.28 24.28
CA VAL A 625 -2.59 -0.93 24.95
C VAL A 625 -3.73 -1.64 25.71
N GLY A 626 -4.62 -0.90 26.38
CA GLY A 626 -5.79 -1.47 27.04
C GLY A 626 -6.71 -2.25 26.09
N LEU A 627 -7.02 -1.72 24.90
CA LEU A 627 -7.85 -2.43 23.90
C LEU A 627 -7.14 -3.64 23.28
N LEU A 628 -5.81 -3.60 23.10
CA LEU A 628 -5.03 -4.77 22.66
C LEU A 628 -5.10 -5.89 23.70
N LEU A 629 -4.94 -5.57 25.00
CA LEU A 629 -5.02 -6.55 26.08
C LEU A 629 -6.44 -7.11 26.23
N ALA A 630 -7.46 -6.25 26.25
CA ALA A 630 -8.86 -6.68 26.26
C ALA A 630 -9.16 -7.64 25.09
N THR A 631 -8.63 -7.37 23.90
CA THR A 631 -8.78 -8.27 22.73
C THR A 631 -8.21 -9.66 23.00
N LEU A 632 -7.05 -9.78 23.66
CA LEU A 632 -6.48 -11.08 24.07
C LEU A 632 -7.21 -11.73 25.27
N GLU A 633 -7.92 -10.93 26.08
CA GLU A 633 -8.72 -11.43 27.20
C GLU A 633 -10.01 -12.10 26.73
N TYR A 634 -10.75 -11.48 25.79
CA TYR A 634 -12.06 -11.97 25.37
C TYR A 634 -12.05 -12.89 24.14
N LYS A 635 -11.09 -12.75 23.21
CA LYS A 635 -11.03 -13.53 21.95
C LYS A 635 -9.95 -14.61 22.05
N SER A 636 -10.34 -15.89 21.94
CA SER A 636 -9.35 -16.97 21.82
C SER A 636 -8.83 -17.10 20.38
N ILE A 637 -7.66 -17.73 20.23
CA ILE A 637 -7.06 -17.97 18.92
C ILE A 637 -7.91 -18.91 18.04
N ASP A 638 -8.63 -19.85 18.66
CA ASP A 638 -9.55 -20.77 17.97
C ASP A 638 -10.83 -20.07 17.47
N GLU A 639 -11.16 -18.88 18.01
CA GLU A 639 -12.32 -18.10 17.58
C GLU A 639 -11.98 -17.09 16.47
N CYS A 640 -10.83 -16.43 16.55
CA CYS A 640 -10.34 -15.56 15.48
C CYS A 640 -8.81 -15.44 15.49
N GLU A 641 -8.18 -16.38 14.79
CA GLU A 641 -6.74 -16.47 14.60
C GLU A 641 -6.12 -15.15 14.10
N GLU A 642 -6.64 -14.58 13.00
CA GLU A 642 -6.08 -13.36 12.40
C GLU A 642 -6.11 -12.16 13.36
N LEU A 643 -7.19 -11.99 14.15
CA LEU A 643 -7.29 -10.89 15.11
C LEU A 643 -6.30 -11.07 16.26
N VAL A 644 -6.19 -12.28 16.79
CA VAL A 644 -5.28 -12.59 17.90
C VAL A 644 -3.83 -12.45 17.45
N ILE A 645 -3.45 -13.01 16.29
CA ILE A 645 -2.10 -12.89 15.74
C ILE A 645 -1.74 -11.43 15.44
N ASN A 646 -2.63 -10.64 14.85
CA ASN A 646 -2.36 -9.22 14.61
C ASN A 646 -2.22 -8.41 15.91
N THR A 647 -3.00 -8.75 16.94
CA THR A 647 -2.91 -8.13 18.28
C THR A 647 -1.58 -8.47 18.94
N MET A 648 -1.17 -9.73 18.86
CA MET A 648 0.11 -10.22 19.33
C MET A 648 1.30 -9.61 18.59
N ALA A 649 1.26 -9.52 17.26
CA ALA A 649 2.24 -8.83 16.44
C ALA A 649 2.36 -7.35 16.80
N THR A 650 1.25 -6.70 17.18
CA THR A 650 1.26 -5.32 17.69
C THR A 650 1.98 -5.25 19.03
N ILE A 651 1.67 -6.14 19.99
CA ILE A 651 2.32 -6.17 21.31
C ILE A 651 3.81 -6.50 21.19
N ASN A 652 4.21 -7.43 20.32
CA ASN A 652 5.59 -7.73 19.98
C ASN A 652 6.31 -6.47 19.45
N ASN A 653 5.71 -5.79 18.48
CA ASN A 653 6.26 -4.55 17.94
C ASN A 653 6.35 -3.42 18.99
N LEU A 654 5.45 -3.36 19.99
CA LEU A 654 5.51 -2.35 21.05
C LEU A 654 6.48 -2.71 22.19
N SER A 655 6.59 -3.99 22.55
CA SER A 655 7.45 -4.49 23.64
C SER A 655 8.94 -4.34 23.37
N TYR A 656 9.33 -4.20 22.10
CA TYR A 656 10.68 -3.81 21.71
C TYR A 656 11.14 -2.46 22.31
N TYR A 657 10.23 -1.51 22.56
CA TYR A 657 10.60 -0.17 22.99
C TYR A 657 10.71 -0.05 24.51
N GLN A 658 11.95 -0.02 25.00
CA GLN A 658 12.30 0.32 26.38
C GLN A 658 12.25 1.85 26.59
N VAL A 659 11.05 2.42 26.60
CA VAL A 659 10.83 3.86 26.86
C VAL A 659 10.15 4.11 28.20
N LYS A 660 10.43 5.27 28.81
CA LYS A 660 9.76 5.71 30.04
C LYS A 660 8.25 5.82 29.81
N ASN A 661 7.47 5.46 30.83
CA ASN A 661 6.00 5.46 30.80
C ASN A 661 5.40 4.52 29.72
N SER A 662 6.13 3.46 29.33
CA SER A 662 5.63 2.44 28.42
C SER A 662 4.64 1.54 29.15
N VAL A 663 3.36 1.59 28.74
CA VAL A 663 2.28 0.81 29.35
C VAL A 663 2.49 -0.69 29.15
N ILE A 664 3.25 -1.08 28.12
CA ILE A 664 3.70 -2.46 27.89
C ILE A 664 4.68 -2.91 28.99
N GLN A 665 5.58 -2.03 29.44
CA GLN A 665 6.52 -2.33 30.53
C GLN A 665 5.79 -2.35 31.88
N ASP A 666 4.89 -1.38 32.11
CA ASP A 666 4.06 -1.33 33.33
C ASP A 666 3.17 -2.59 33.47
N LYS A 667 2.74 -3.18 32.36
CA LYS A 667 1.91 -4.40 32.32
C LYS A 667 2.66 -5.67 31.90
N LYS A 668 4.00 -5.68 31.93
CA LYS A 668 4.84 -6.80 31.42
C LYS A 668 4.44 -8.18 31.97
N LEU A 669 4.18 -8.28 33.29
CA LEU A 669 3.78 -9.52 33.96
C LEU A 669 2.37 -9.97 33.54
N TYR A 670 1.42 -9.04 33.45
CA TYR A 670 0.05 -9.34 33.01
C TYR A 670 0.02 -9.80 31.54
N ILE A 671 0.86 -9.19 30.68
CA ILE A 671 1.07 -9.67 29.32
C ILE A 671 1.56 -11.12 29.35
N ALA A 672 2.63 -11.40 30.11
CA ALA A 672 3.21 -12.74 30.23
C ALA A 672 2.21 -13.80 30.72
N GLU A 673 1.25 -13.45 31.60
CA GLU A 673 0.15 -14.33 31.99
C GLU A 673 -0.81 -14.64 30.83
N LEU A 674 -1.16 -13.66 29.99
CA LEU A 674 -1.96 -13.88 28.80
C LEU A 674 -1.22 -14.75 27.77
N LEU A 675 0.11 -14.61 27.64
CA LEU A 675 0.92 -15.40 26.71
C LEU A 675 0.90 -16.91 27.01
N ILE A 676 0.76 -17.32 28.28
CA ILE A 676 0.70 -18.74 28.66
C ILE A 676 -0.45 -19.45 27.94
N LYS A 677 -1.60 -18.78 27.77
CA LYS A 677 -2.77 -19.34 27.06
C LYS A 677 -2.46 -19.66 25.59
N LEU A 678 -1.59 -18.88 24.95
CA LEU A 678 -1.18 -19.08 23.56
C LEU A 678 -0.09 -20.16 23.44
N LEU A 679 0.85 -20.23 24.38
CA LEU A 679 1.88 -21.28 24.42
C LEU A 679 1.31 -22.70 24.57
N VAL A 680 0.15 -22.85 25.20
CA VAL A 680 -0.55 -24.15 25.36
C VAL A 680 -1.61 -24.41 24.28
N SER A 681 -1.73 -23.53 23.28
CA SER A 681 -2.64 -23.72 22.15
C SER A 681 -2.06 -24.69 21.12
N ASN A 682 -2.91 -25.24 20.25
CA ASN A 682 -2.47 -26.09 19.12
C ASN A 682 -2.07 -25.27 17.88
N ASN A 683 -2.04 -23.94 17.97
CA ASN A 683 -1.77 -23.05 16.85
C ASN A 683 -0.29 -22.60 16.84
N MET A 684 0.46 -23.03 15.83
CA MET A 684 1.90 -22.77 15.73
C MET A 684 2.26 -21.30 15.49
N ASP A 685 1.42 -20.53 14.82
CA ASP A 685 1.64 -19.10 14.60
C ASP A 685 1.34 -18.30 15.88
N GLY A 686 0.32 -18.70 16.65
CA GLY A 686 0.04 -18.21 18.00
C GLY A 686 1.18 -18.48 18.99
N ILE A 687 1.74 -19.70 18.96
CA ILE A 687 2.94 -20.05 19.73
C ILE A 687 4.11 -19.17 19.30
N LEU A 688 4.40 -19.06 17.99
CA LEU A 688 5.49 -18.25 17.46
C LEU A 688 5.40 -16.79 17.94
N GLU A 689 4.22 -16.18 17.85
CA GLU A 689 4.03 -14.81 18.32
C GLU A 689 4.14 -14.66 19.84
N ALA A 690 3.62 -15.61 20.62
CA ALA A 690 3.80 -15.60 22.08
C ALA A 690 5.28 -15.68 22.47
N VAL A 691 6.05 -16.56 21.82
CA VAL A 691 7.49 -16.70 22.02
C VAL A 691 8.24 -15.43 21.59
N ARG A 692 7.84 -14.77 20.49
CA ARG A 692 8.42 -13.47 20.07
C ARG A 692 8.20 -12.37 21.11
N VAL A 693 7.01 -12.27 21.71
CA VAL A 693 6.76 -11.32 22.81
C VAL A 693 7.59 -11.68 24.04
N PHE A 694 7.66 -12.96 24.43
CA PHE A 694 8.57 -13.39 25.51
C PHE A 694 10.04 -13.07 25.21
N GLY A 695 10.50 -13.14 23.95
CA GLY A 695 11.87 -12.78 23.55
C GLY A 695 12.21 -11.30 23.77
N ASN A 696 11.22 -10.40 23.66
CA ASN A 696 11.41 -9.00 24.01
C ASN A 696 11.28 -8.76 25.53
N LEU A 697 10.27 -9.35 26.18
CA LEU A 697 9.98 -9.15 27.60
C LEU A 697 11.03 -9.78 28.53
N SER A 698 11.65 -10.90 28.15
CA SER A 698 12.71 -11.58 28.92
C SER A 698 14.03 -10.81 29.00
N GLN A 699 14.12 -9.59 28.46
CA GLN A 699 15.21 -8.67 28.78
C GLN A 699 15.05 -8.07 30.18
N ASP A 700 13.87 -8.20 30.79
CA ASP A 700 13.55 -7.77 32.13
C ASP A 700 13.63 -8.92 33.15
N ARG A 701 14.24 -8.67 34.30
CA ARG A 701 14.50 -9.68 35.35
C ARG A 701 13.22 -10.29 35.92
N ASP A 702 12.18 -9.49 36.15
CA ASP A 702 10.91 -9.98 36.73
C ASP A 702 10.25 -10.99 35.78
N ILE A 703 10.43 -10.81 34.47
CA ILE A 703 9.95 -11.72 33.43
C ILE A 703 10.81 -12.98 33.37
N CYS A 704 12.14 -12.89 33.52
CA CYS A 704 13.00 -14.08 33.65
C CYS A 704 12.60 -14.93 34.87
N ASP A 705 12.34 -14.29 36.01
CA ASP A 705 11.87 -14.97 37.23
C ASP A 705 10.49 -15.60 37.02
N PHE A 706 9.55 -14.90 36.36
CA PHE A 706 8.24 -15.45 35.96
C PHE A 706 8.35 -16.67 35.04
N ILE A 707 9.23 -16.63 34.02
CA ILE A 707 9.46 -17.73 33.07
C ILE A 707 10.00 -18.99 33.77
N VAL A 708 10.81 -18.81 34.81
CA VAL A 708 11.26 -19.90 35.69
C VAL A 708 10.08 -20.42 36.53
N GLN A 709 9.44 -19.55 37.32
CA GLN A 709 8.36 -19.91 38.26
C GLN A 709 7.17 -20.60 37.59
N LYS A 710 6.79 -20.16 36.39
CA LYS A 710 5.66 -20.72 35.61
C LYS A 710 6.06 -21.89 34.69
N ASN A 711 7.28 -22.42 34.82
CA ASN A 711 7.82 -23.50 33.98
C ASN A 711 7.87 -23.21 32.46
N VAL A 712 7.72 -21.94 32.03
CA VAL A 712 7.74 -21.53 30.61
C VAL A 712 9.07 -21.87 29.94
N HIS A 713 10.18 -21.86 30.70
CA HIS A 713 11.50 -22.32 30.21
C HIS A 713 11.47 -23.75 29.64
N LYS A 714 10.65 -24.67 30.17
CA LYS A 714 10.53 -26.05 29.66
C LYS A 714 9.87 -26.09 28.28
N PHE A 715 8.87 -25.22 28.06
CA PHE A 715 8.29 -25.02 26.72
C PHE A 715 9.34 -24.47 25.76
N MET A 716 10.14 -23.46 26.16
CA MET A 716 11.18 -22.91 25.30
C MET A 716 12.26 -23.94 24.92
N ILE A 717 12.62 -24.86 25.82
CA ILE A 717 13.53 -25.98 25.53
C ILE A 717 12.88 -26.96 24.53
N ALA A 718 11.63 -27.35 24.75
CA ALA A 718 10.91 -28.26 23.84
C ALA A 718 10.68 -27.65 22.44
N LEU A 719 10.49 -26.34 22.34
CA LEU A 719 10.34 -25.63 21.07
C LEU A 719 11.63 -25.54 20.24
N LEU A 720 12.80 -25.94 20.78
CA LEU A 720 14.01 -26.13 19.97
C LEU A 720 13.88 -27.33 19.02
N ASP A 721 13.09 -28.35 19.37
CA ASP A 721 12.79 -29.51 18.50
C ASP A 721 11.77 -29.18 17.38
N ALA A 722 11.27 -27.95 17.32
CA ALA A 722 10.27 -27.58 16.33
C ALA A 722 10.87 -27.62 14.91
N LYS A 723 10.14 -28.16 13.94
CA LYS A 723 10.55 -28.14 12.51
C LYS A 723 10.54 -26.74 11.89
N HIS A 724 10.17 -25.71 12.64
CA HIS A 724 9.99 -24.34 12.16
C HIS A 724 11.10 -23.43 12.70
N GLN A 725 12.07 -23.08 11.85
CA GLN A 725 13.28 -22.35 12.22
C GLN A 725 13.01 -21.04 12.99
N ASP A 726 11.96 -20.29 12.66
CA ASP A 726 11.63 -19.06 13.39
C ASP A 726 11.12 -19.30 14.82
N ILE A 727 10.56 -20.48 15.11
CA ILE A 727 10.18 -20.88 16.47
C ILE A 727 11.43 -21.21 17.27
N CYS A 728 12.33 -22.05 16.73
CA CYS A 728 13.62 -22.36 17.34
C CYS A 728 14.44 -21.07 17.59
N PHE A 729 14.46 -20.14 16.63
CA PHE A 729 15.09 -18.83 16.75
C PHE A 729 14.51 -17.99 17.88
N SER A 730 13.18 -17.87 17.94
CA SER A 730 12.52 -17.07 18.96
C SER A 730 12.68 -17.69 20.36
N ALA A 731 12.57 -19.02 20.47
CA ALA A 731 12.74 -19.76 21.72
C ALA A 731 14.19 -19.71 22.22
N CYS A 732 15.17 -19.90 21.33
CA CYS A 732 16.59 -19.73 21.65
C CYS A 732 16.91 -18.29 22.09
N GLY A 733 16.20 -17.28 21.55
CA GLY A 733 16.29 -15.89 22.03
C GLY A 733 15.85 -15.72 23.49
N VAL A 734 14.76 -16.39 23.90
CA VAL A 734 14.31 -16.41 25.30
C VAL A 734 15.35 -17.12 26.19
N LEU A 735 15.85 -18.28 25.76
CA LEU A 735 16.87 -19.03 26.51
C LEU A 735 18.19 -18.25 26.64
N LEU A 736 18.62 -17.54 25.59
CA LEU A 736 19.77 -16.63 25.62
C LEU A 736 19.60 -15.58 26.72
N ASN A 737 18.43 -14.95 26.79
CA ASN A 737 18.13 -13.96 27.81
C ASN A 737 18.11 -14.58 29.22
N LEU A 738 17.60 -15.80 29.42
CA LEU A 738 17.67 -16.48 30.72
C LEU A 738 19.13 -16.75 31.15
N THR A 739 20.02 -17.16 30.25
CA THR A 739 21.44 -17.43 30.59
C THR A 739 22.25 -16.18 30.97
N VAL A 740 21.67 -14.98 30.82
CA VAL A 740 22.23 -13.72 31.34
C VAL A 740 22.42 -13.82 32.86
N ASP A 741 21.45 -14.42 33.56
CA ASP A 741 21.44 -14.63 35.00
C ASP A 741 22.16 -15.92 35.39
N LYS A 742 22.99 -15.88 36.43
CA LYS A 742 23.85 -17.02 36.82
C LYS A 742 23.05 -18.17 37.44
N ASP A 743 22.09 -17.83 38.30
CA ASP A 743 21.13 -18.72 38.94
C ASP A 743 20.31 -19.52 37.92
N LYS A 744 19.97 -18.93 36.76
CA LYS A 744 19.10 -19.55 35.75
C LYS A 744 19.81 -20.53 34.82
N ARG A 745 21.14 -20.57 34.86
CA ARG A 745 21.94 -21.51 34.03
C ARG A 745 21.81 -22.96 34.50
N ALA A 746 21.71 -23.19 35.82
CA ALA A 746 21.49 -24.54 36.37
C ALA A 746 20.19 -25.15 35.83
N ILE A 747 19.10 -24.37 35.83
CA ILE A 747 17.79 -24.75 35.32
C ILE A 747 17.85 -25.16 33.83
N LEU A 748 18.65 -24.47 33.00
CA LEU A 748 18.84 -24.85 31.60
C LEU A 748 19.53 -26.23 31.46
N LYS A 749 20.51 -26.53 32.33
CA LYS A 749 21.21 -27.82 32.34
C LYS A 749 20.30 -28.95 32.83
N GLU A 750 19.65 -28.76 33.97
CA GLU A 750 18.74 -29.72 34.60
C GLU A 750 17.54 -30.05 33.70
N GLY A 751 17.05 -29.07 32.94
CA GLY A 751 16.00 -29.26 31.92
C GLY A 751 16.44 -29.93 30.62
N GLY A 752 17.70 -30.39 30.50
CA GLY A 752 18.23 -31.01 29.27
C GLY A 752 18.47 -30.03 28.11
N GLY A 753 18.39 -28.72 28.37
CA GLY A 753 18.45 -27.68 27.34
C GLY A 753 19.80 -27.58 26.62
N ILE A 754 20.89 -28.06 27.24
CA ILE A 754 22.20 -28.11 26.59
C ILE A 754 22.19 -29.07 25.40
N GLN A 755 21.68 -30.30 25.58
CA GLN A 755 21.60 -31.27 24.48
C GLN A 755 20.71 -30.73 23.35
N LYS A 756 19.55 -30.15 23.70
CA LYS A 756 18.62 -29.55 22.74
C LYS A 756 19.22 -28.38 21.95
N LEU A 757 20.09 -27.58 22.56
CA LEU A 757 20.85 -26.55 21.86
C LEU A 757 21.88 -27.17 20.90
N VAL A 758 22.58 -28.23 21.31
CA VAL A 758 23.54 -28.94 20.44
C VAL A 758 22.86 -29.62 19.26
N ASP A 759 21.72 -30.28 19.48
CA ASP A 759 20.91 -30.91 18.43
C ASP A 759 20.36 -29.84 17.45
N CYS A 760 19.87 -28.70 17.96
CA CYS A 760 19.47 -27.57 17.13
C CYS A 760 20.64 -27.03 16.29
N LEU A 761 21.84 -26.88 16.85
CA LEU A 761 23.02 -26.50 16.08
C LEU A 761 23.33 -27.51 14.96
N ARG A 762 23.26 -28.81 15.26
CA ARG A 762 23.47 -29.90 14.29
C ARG A 762 22.48 -29.83 13.13
N ASP A 763 21.19 -29.70 13.44
CA ASP A 763 20.10 -29.92 12.48
C ASP A 763 19.82 -28.71 11.59
N VAL A 764 19.95 -27.48 12.11
CA VAL A 764 19.63 -26.26 11.35
C VAL A 764 20.82 -25.33 11.10
N GLY A 765 21.95 -25.54 11.77
CA GLY A 765 23.14 -24.66 11.70
C GLY A 765 23.57 -24.27 10.27
N PRO A 766 23.83 -25.22 9.36
CA PRO A 766 24.24 -24.95 7.97
C PRO A 766 23.17 -24.22 7.13
N THR A 767 21.93 -24.15 7.60
CA THR A 767 20.79 -23.55 6.88
C THR A 767 20.32 -22.22 7.47
N ASP A 768 20.72 -21.88 8.70
CA ASP A 768 20.34 -20.65 9.40
C ASP A 768 21.48 -20.18 10.34
N TRP A 769 22.43 -19.44 9.78
CA TRP A 769 23.58 -18.91 10.52
C TRP A 769 23.21 -17.95 11.66
N GLN A 770 22.04 -17.31 11.59
CA GLN A 770 21.58 -16.42 12.68
C GLN A 770 21.08 -17.24 13.88
N LEU A 771 20.38 -18.35 13.62
CA LEU A 771 20.01 -19.31 14.67
C LEU A 771 21.24 -20.01 15.25
N ALA A 772 22.15 -20.48 14.39
CA ALA A 772 23.44 -21.04 14.82
C ALA A 772 24.21 -20.07 15.75
N CYS A 773 24.23 -18.77 15.39
CA CYS A 773 24.83 -17.72 16.20
C CYS A 773 24.14 -17.56 17.58
N LEU A 774 22.80 -17.56 17.64
CA LEU A 774 22.06 -17.51 18.91
C LEU A 774 22.36 -18.72 19.81
N VAL A 775 22.41 -19.92 19.23
CA VAL A 775 22.76 -21.15 19.96
C VAL A 775 24.17 -21.04 20.55
N CYS A 776 25.16 -20.64 19.75
CA CYS A 776 26.53 -20.44 20.23
C CYS A 776 26.61 -19.35 21.31
N LYS A 777 25.86 -18.24 21.19
CA LYS A 777 25.76 -17.20 22.24
C LYS A 777 25.16 -17.74 23.54
N THR A 778 24.15 -18.61 23.46
CA THR A 778 23.49 -19.22 24.62
C THR A 778 24.42 -20.17 25.35
N LEU A 779 25.11 -21.05 24.60
CA LEU A 779 26.12 -21.96 25.14
C LEU A 779 27.32 -21.20 25.73
N TRP A 780 27.74 -20.09 25.10
CA TRP A 780 28.80 -19.21 25.61
C TRP A 780 28.41 -18.48 26.90
N ASN A 781 27.17 -18.02 27.04
CA ASN A 781 26.69 -17.43 28.29
C ASN A 781 26.56 -18.48 29.40
N PHE A 782 26.05 -19.67 29.07
CA PHE A 782 25.95 -20.80 29.98
C PHE A 782 27.33 -21.21 30.53
N SER A 783 28.34 -21.31 29.67
CA SER A 783 29.69 -21.78 30.01
C SER A 783 30.62 -20.68 30.57
N GLU A 784 30.09 -19.58 31.10
CA GLU A 784 30.89 -18.51 31.70
C GLU A 784 31.58 -19.01 32.99
N ASN A 785 32.91 -18.85 33.06
CA ASN A 785 33.77 -19.40 34.14
C ASN A 785 33.81 -20.93 34.19
N ILE A 786 33.66 -21.60 33.04
CA ILE A 786 33.91 -23.03 32.90
C ILE A 786 35.33 -23.42 33.37
N THR A 787 35.45 -24.55 34.06
CA THR A 787 36.73 -25.15 34.46
C THR A 787 37.09 -26.35 33.59
N ASN A 788 36.10 -27.21 33.29
CA ASN A 788 36.24 -28.38 32.42
C ASN A 788 35.04 -28.48 31.46
N ALA A 789 35.31 -28.84 30.20
CA ALA A 789 34.32 -28.92 29.12
C ALA A 789 33.26 -30.01 29.37
N SER A 790 33.72 -31.24 29.60
CA SER A 790 32.88 -32.42 29.83
C SER A 790 31.94 -32.26 31.02
N SER A 791 32.41 -31.73 32.16
CA SER A 791 31.56 -31.53 33.34
C SER A 791 30.51 -30.43 33.13
N CYS A 792 30.78 -29.46 32.27
CA CYS A 792 29.86 -28.36 31.96
C CYS A 792 28.73 -28.81 31.04
N PHE A 793 29.07 -29.35 29.86
CA PHE A 793 28.11 -29.68 28.81
C PHE A 793 27.66 -31.16 28.79
N GLY A 794 28.46 -32.07 29.36
CA GLY A 794 28.39 -33.52 29.14
C GLY A 794 29.40 -33.96 28.06
N ASP A 795 29.94 -35.18 28.15
CA ASP A 795 30.97 -35.68 27.23
C ASP A 795 30.48 -35.76 25.77
N GLU A 796 29.30 -36.35 25.53
CA GLU A 796 28.72 -36.48 24.20
C GLU A 796 28.45 -35.10 23.56
N ALA A 797 27.88 -34.18 24.33
CA ALA A 797 27.62 -32.81 23.89
C ALA A 797 28.93 -32.04 23.61
N THR A 798 29.96 -32.23 24.44
CA THR A 798 31.29 -31.62 24.27
C THR A 798 31.96 -32.10 22.98
N ASN A 799 31.98 -33.42 22.75
CA ASN A 799 32.57 -34.02 21.56
C ASN A 799 31.80 -33.63 20.29
N THR A 800 30.46 -33.58 20.38
CA THR A 800 29.61 -33.09 19.29
C THR A 800 29.90 -31.62 18.97
N LEU A 801 30.00 -30.76 19.98
CA LEU A 801 30.30 -29.33 19.79
C LEU A 801 31.67 -29.11 19.16
N LEU A 802 32.69 -29.85 19.58
CA LEU A 802 34.02 -29.81 18.97
C LEU A 802 33.95 -30.15 17.47
N ALA A 803 33.23 -31.22 17.11
CA ALA A 803 33.07 -31.64 15.71
C ALA A 803 32.26 -30.62 14.88
N LEU A 804 31.10 -30.18 15.38
CA LEU A 804 30.23 -29.23 14.68
C LEU A 804 30.89 -27.87 14.49
N LEU A 805 31.48 -27.29 15.54
CA LEU A 805 32.10 -25.97 15.44
C LEU A 805 33.32 -26.00 14.51
N SER A 806 34.12 -27.07 14.54
CA SER A 806 35.26 -27.22 13.61
C SER A 806 34.79 -27.32 12.16
N SER A 807 33.72 -28.09 11.88
CA SER A 807 33.13 -28.22 10.55
C SER A 807 32.47 -26.92 10.06
N PHE A 808 31.74 -26.20 10.92
CA PHE A 808 31.00 -25.00 10.52
C PHE A 808 31.86 -23.73 10.47
N LEU A 809 33.09 -23.77 10.99
CA LEU A 809 34.08 -22.67 10.87
C LEU A 809 34.95 -22.80 9.61
N ASP A 810 34.95 -23.96 8.96
CA ASP A 810 35.54 -24.17 7.65
C ASP A 810 34.69 -23.49 6.55
N GLU A 811 35.32 -22.69 5.68
CA GLU A 811 34.59 -21.92 4.67
C GLU A 811 34.04 -22.78 3.54
N GLU A 812 34.73 -23.85 3.16
CA GLU A 812 34.30 -24.74 2.09
C GLU A 812 33.08 -25.53 2.57
N LEU A 813 33.18 -26.17 3.74
CA LEU A 813 32.08 -26.95 4.32
C LEU A 813 30.85 -26.11 4.69
N ALA A 814 31.05 -24.87 5.19
CA ALA A 814 29.94 -23.99 5.55
C ALA A 814 29.20 -23.39 4.34
N LEU A 815 29.85 -23.28 3.17
CA LEU A 815 29.31 -22.58 1.99
C LEU A 815 29.07 -23.49 0.77
N ASP A 816 29.19 -24.82 0.90
CA ASP A 816 28.90 -25.84 -0.14
C ASP A 816 27.40 -26.03 -0.45
N GLY A 817 26.63 -24.94 -0.39
CA GLY A 817 25.21 -24.94 -0.69
C GLY A 817 24.92 -24.53 -2.13
N SER A 818 24.10 -25.34 -2.81
CA SER A 818 23.40 -24.96 -4.05
C SER A 818 22.34 -23.88 -3.77
N PHE A 819 22.79 -22.65 -3.52
CA PHE A 819 21.97 -21.46 -3.38
C PHE A 819 21.94 -20.65 -4.68
N ASP A 820 20.84 -19.91 -4.88
CA ASP A 820 20.80 -18.78 -5.81
C ASP A 820 21.93 -17.78 -5.47
N GLN A 821 22.49 -17.10 -6.45
CA GLN A 821 23.68 -16.24 -6.31
C GLN A 821 23.46 -15.14 -5.26
N ASP A 822 22.25 -14.57 -5.25
CA ASP A 822 21.74 -13.62 -4.25
C ASP A 822 21.68 -14.20 -2.82
N LEU A 823 21.22 -15.45 -2.69
CA LEU A 823 21.11 -16.14 -1.39
C LEU A 823 22.48 -16.59 -0.88
N LYS A 824 23.41 -16.93 -1.77
CA LYS A 824 24.80 -17.28 -1.41
C LYS A 824 25.53 -16.10 -0.77
N HIS A 825 25.36 -14.88 -1.32
CA HIS A 825 25.94 -13.68 -0.72
C HIS A 825 25.33 -13.36 0.67
N TYR A 826 24.01 -13.48 0.81
CA TYR A 826 23.33 -13.34 2.11
C TYR A 826 23.83 -14.36 3.15
N HIS A 827 23.90 -15.65 2.79
CA HIS A 827 24.41 -16.70 3.68
C HIS A 827 25.86 -16.45 4.09
N LYS A 828 26.74 -16.11 3.13
CA LYS A 828 28.14 -15.80 3.42
C LYS A 828 28.26 -14.60 4.37
N LEU A 829 27.53 -13.52 4.14
CA LEU A 829 27.55 -12.32 4.98
C LEU A 829 27.19 -12.65 6.45
N HIS A 830 26.10 -13.39 6.69
CA HIS A 830 25.70 -13.75 8.06
C HIS A 830 26.64 -14.78 8.71
N TRP A 831 27.22 -15.69 7.92
CA TRP A 831 28.26 -16.60 8.40
C TRP A 831 29.50 -15.84 8.88
N GLU A 832 30.04 -14.93 8.06
CA GLU A 832 31.24 -14.13 8.37
C GLU A 832 31.01 -13.15 9.52
N THR A 833 29.87 -12.44 9.55
CA THR A 833 29.66 -11.29 10.44
C THR A 833 28.92 -11.61 11.74
N GLU A 834 28.09 -12.65 11.78
CA GLU A 834 27.34 -13.03 12.98
C GLU A 834 27.83 -14.35 13.59
N PHE A 835 27.92 -15.42 12.80
CA PHE A 835 28.22 -16.77 13.32
C PHE A 835 29.70 -16.97 13.67
N LYS A 836 30.59 -16.83 12.68
CA LYS A 836 32.03 -17.14 12.77
C LYS A 836 32.73 -16.50 13.98
N PRO A 837 32.50 -15.21 14.33
CA PRO A 837 33.18 -14.59 15.48
C PRO A 837 32.79 -15.21 16.83
N VAL A 838 31.55 -15.69 16.97
CA VAL A 838 31.06 -16.31 18.21
C VAL A 838 31.45 -17.78 18.27
N ALA A 839 31.26 -18.50 17.16
CA ALA A 839 31.59 -19.92 17.06
C ALA A 839 33.09 -20.17 17.33
N GLN A 840 33.98 -19.32 16.80
CA GLN A 840 35.42 -19.43 17.08
C GLN A 840 35.75 -19.24 18.56
N GLN A 841 35.12 -18.26 19.23
CA GLN A 841 35.35 -18.04 20.66
C GLN A 841 34.86 -19.25 21.49
N LEU A 842 33.67 -19.76 21.18
CA LEU A 842 33.11 -20.93 21.86
C LEU A 842 34.00 -22.16 21.64
N LEU A 843 34.47 -22.42 20.41
CA LEU A 843 35.40 -23.50 20.11
C LEU A 843 36.70 -23.37 20.91
N ASN A 844 37.34 -22.19 20.89
CA ASN A 844 38.58 -21.94 21.62
C ASN A 844 38.42 -22.19 23.13
N ARG A 845 37.28 -21.78 23.71
CA ARG A 845 36.98 -22.03 25.13
C ARG A 845 36.75 -23.51 25.41
N ILE A 846 36.03 -24.23 24.56
CA ILE A 846 35.82 -25.67 24.76
C ILE A 846 37.18 -26.36 24.70
N GLN A 847 38.00 -26.09 23.68
CA GLN A 847 39.35 -26.65 23.54
C GLN A 847 40.27 -26.33 24.72
N SER A 848 40.31 -25.09 25.22
CA SER A 848 41.16 -24.71 26.36
C SER A 848 40.75 -25.35 27.69
N HIS A 849 39.53 -25.89 27.78
CA HIS A 849 38.99 -26.58 28.95
C HIS A 849 38.66 -28.07 28.71
N HIS A 850 39.07 -28.62 27.55
CA HIS A 850 38.89 -30.03 27.20
C HIS A 850 40.19 -30.80 27.50
N THR A 851 40.44 -31.04 28.79
CA THR A 851 41.56 -31.85 29.28
C THR A 851 41.17 -33.32 29.36
N PHE A 852 41.93 -34.18 28.67
CA PHE A 852 41.88 -35.66 28.80
C PHE A 852 42.43 -36.20 30.13
N LEU A 853 42.82 -35.32 31.06
CA LEU A 853 43.45 -35.67 32.33
C LEU A 853 42.46 -35.42 33.47
N GLU A 854 42.22 -36.45 34.28
CA GLU A 854 41.42 -36.31 35.51
C GLU A 854 42.05 -35.25 36.44
N PRO A 855 41.23 -34.45 37.15
CA PRO A 855 41.73 -33.64 38.25
C PRO A 855 42.31 -34.57 39.32
N LEU A 856 43.62 -34.44 39.60
CA LEU A 856 44.24 -35.15 40.71
C LEU A 856 43.47 -34.84 42.01
N PRO A 857 43.15 -35.85 42.83
CA PRO A 857 42.40 -35.64 44.07
C PRO A 857 43.14 -34.64 44.96
N ILE A 858 42.42 -33.64 45.44
CA ILE A 858 42.95 -32.62 46.35
C ILE A 858 43.48 -33.35 47.59
N PRO A 859 44.76 -33.20 47.97
CA PRO A 859 45.28 -33.80 49.19
C PRO A 859 44.52 -33.23 50.39
N SER A 860 43.97 -34.12 51.22
CA SER A 860 43.41 -33.74 52.51
C SER A 860 44.53 -33.26 53.43
N PHE A 861 44.55 -31.96 53.70
CA PHE A 861 45.36 -31.29 54.71
C PHE A 861 44.43 -30.61 55.73
#